data_AF-A0A8B7IYV9-F1
#
_entry.id   AF-A0A8B7IYV9-F1
#
_cell.length_a   1.000
_cell.length_b   1.000
_cell.length_c   1.000
_cell.angle_alpha   90.00
_cell.angle_beta   90.00
_cell.angle_gamma   90.00
#
_symmetry.space_group_name_H-M   'P 1'
#
loop_
_entity.id
_entity.type
_entity.pdbx_description
1 polymer ?
#
loop_
_entity_poly.entity_id
_entity_poly.type
_entity_poly.pdbx_seq_one_letter_code
_entity_poly.pdbx_strand_id
1 'polypeptide(L)'
;AGAGGLPTRPGSAEDGRPRRRWSRRGEAAAAATMTVFRQENLEDHYETGDELGSGQFAVVKKCREKSTGQQFAAKFIKKRRTKSSRRGVSREDIEREVNILKEIQHPNVITLHDVYENKTDVILILELKAAEHLLKSAEPENIMLLDRNVPKPRIKIIDFGLAHKIDFGNEFKNIFGTPEFVAPEIVNYEPLGLEADMWSIGVITYILLSGASPFLGETKQETLANVSAVNYEFEEEFFSNTSALAKDFIRRLLVKDPKKRMTIQDSLLHPWIKPKDTQQALSRKASAVNMEKFKKFAARRKWKVSHSIGLQNDVFLTNFRLGEEDHGTPPLLIAAGCGNIQMLQLLLKRGSRIDVQDKAGSNAIYWASRHGHVETLKFLNENNCPLDVKDKSGETALHVAARYGHVDVVQFLCSIGSYPNFQDKEEETPLHCAAWHGYYSVAKALCEADCNVNIKNKEGETPLLTASARGYHDIVECLAEHGADLDATDKDGHIALHLAVRRCQMEVVKTLISQGCFVDFQDQHGNTPLHVACKDGNVPIVMALCEANCNLDVTNKYGRTPLHLAANNGVLDVVRFLCLTGANVEALTSDAHRGLFIQQLRHTQNPQPRIKLKLFGHSGSGKTTLVESLKCGLLRSFFRRRRPRLSSTNSTRFPPSPLSSKPPAFAGKLKTPLRVVLVATHADIVNLPRPVGGEFGYDKDMSLLKEIRNRFGNDLQISDKLFVLDAGASGSKDMKLLRNHLQEIRSQIISMCPPMTHLCEKIISTLPSWRKMNGPNQLMSLQQFVYDVQEQLNPLASEDDLRHIAQQLHSIGEINIMQSETVQDVVLLDPRWLCSNVLGKILSVENPKALHHYRGRYTIEDIQRLVTDSDVEELIQILDAMDICARDLSSGAMVDIPALIKTDNLHRSWTDEEDEVLIYGGVRIVPVEHLTPFPCGIFHKVQVNLCRWIHQQSAEGDADIRLWVNGSKIMNRGAELLVLLVNHGQGIEVQVRGLETEKIKCCLLLDSVCSNIDNLMATTLPGLLTVKYYLSPQQLREHHEPVMVYQPRDF
;
A
#
# COMPACT_ATOMS: atom_id res chain seq x y z
N ALA A 1 -27.55 -14.26 -52.89
CA ALA A 1 -27.94 -15.52 -52.19
C ALA A 1 -28.21 -15.14 -50.74
N GLY A 2 -29.33 -15.47 -50.10
CA GLY A 2 -30.24 -16.62 -50.24
C GLY A 2 -30.38 -17.17 -48.81
N ALA A 3 -31.40 -16.79 -48.03
CA ALA A 3 -32.80 -17.21 -48.08
C ALA A 3 -33.07 -18.54 -47.32
N GLY A 4 -34.10 -18.54 -46.47
CA GLY A 4 -34.53 -19.67 -45.61
C GLY A 4 -34.30 -19.41 -44.11
N GLY A 5 -35.22 -19.69 -43.20
CA GLY A 5 -36.60 -20.18 -43.36
C GLY A 5 -37.24 -20.51 -42.00
N LEU A 6 -38.43 -19.94 -41.73
CA LEU A 6 -39.37 -20.29 -40.63
C LEU A 6 -40.02 -21.68 -40.89
N PRO A 7 -40.89 -22.30 -40.02
CA PRO A 7 -41.79 -21.74 -38.97
C PRO A 7 -41.77 -22.59 -37.64
N THR A 8 -42.63 -22.47 -36.60
CA THR A 8 -44.09 -22.23 -36.49
C THR A 8 -44.55 -21.54 -35.18
N ARG A 9 -45.75 -20.93 -35.26
CA ARG A 9 -46.62 -20.33 -34.21
C ARG A 9 -47.81 -21.31 -33.92
N PRO A 10 -48.85 -21.05 -33.06
CA PRO A 10 -49.42 -19.79 -32.52
C PRO A 10 -49.67 -19.82 -30.97
N GLY A 11 -50.35 -18.88 -30.29
CA GLY A 11 -51.05 -17.60 -30.58
C GLY A 11 -51.29 -16.87 -29.23
N SER A 12 -51.97 -15.71 -29.08
CA SER A 12 -52.72 -14.86 -30.02
C SER A 12 -53.05 -13.48 -29.38
N ALA A 13 -53.09 -12.42 -30.21
CA ALA A 13 -53.89 -11.18 -30.08
C ALA A 13 -53.69 -10.18 -28.91
N GLU A 14 -53.75 -8.86 -29.11
CA GLU A 14 -53.50 -7.92 -30.27
C GLU A 14 -53.75 -6.47 -29.71
N ASP A 15 -53.28 -5.31 -30.19
CA ASP A 15 -52.23 -4.86 -31.14
C ASP A 15 -51.67 -3.51 -30.58
N GLY A 16 -51.78 -2.37 -31.29
CA GLY A 16 -51.56 -1.01 -30.78
C GLY A 16 -50.24 -0.33 -31.19
N ARG A 17 -50.05 -0.09 -32.49
CA ARG A 17 -48.88 0.55 -33.16
C ARG A 17 -48.74 2.09 -32.92
N PRO A 18 -47.75 2.80 -33.53
CA PRO A 18 -46.31 2.54 -33.75
C PRO A 18 -45.37 3.74 -33.39
N ARG A 19 -44.04 3.51 -33.48
CA ARG A 19 -42.99 4.55 -33.51
C ARG A 19 -42.93 5.33 -34.84
N ARG A 20 -42.52 6.61 -34.80
CA ARG A 20 -41.55 7.23 -35.74
C ARG A 20 -40.60 8.20 -35.01
N ARG A 21 -39.38 8.35 -35.54
CA ARG A 21 -38.35 9.32 -35.09
C ARG A 21 -38.84 10.77 -35.27
N TRP A 22 -38.15 11.72 -34.62
CA TRP A 22 -37.45 12.85 -35.27
C TRP A 22 -36.46 13.49 -34.29
N SER A 23 -35.60 14.41 -34.76
CA SER A 23 -34.55 15.08 -33.99
C SER A 23 -34.62 16.60 -34.17
N ARG A 24 -34.35 17.36 -33.09
CA ARG A 24 -34.06 18.81 -33.05
C ARG A 24 -35.13 19.81 -33.57
N ARG A 25 -35.92 20.39 -32.65
CA ARG A 25 -35.81 21.80 -32.15
C ARG A 25 -37.09 22.21 -31.38
N GLY A 26 -36.95 23.16 -30.44
CA GLY A 26 -37.95 23.54 -29.44
C GLY A 26 -37.78 22.72 -28.16
N GLU A 27 -37.17 23.19 -27.07
CA GLU A 27 -36.86 24.58 -26.68
C GLU A 27 -38.11 25.45 -26.46
N ALA A 28 -38.88 25.13 -25.41
CA ALA A 28 -39.53 26.06 -24.48
C ALA A 28 -40.33 25.29 -23.41
N ALA A 29 -40.53 25.88 -22.22
CA ALA A 29 -41.51 25.49 -21.21
C ALA A 29 -41.34 24.14 -20.46
N ALA A 30 -40.17 23.92 -19.85
CA ALA A 30 -40.05 23.21 -18.56
C ALA A 30 -38.80 23.66 -17.78
N ALA A 31 -38.48 24.96 -17.84
CA ALA A 31 -37.40 25.53 -17.04
C ALA A 31 -37.88 25.65 -15.59
N ALA A 32 -37.51 24.69 -14.74
CA ALA A 32 -37.49 24.92 -13.30
C ALA A 32 -36.62 26.15 -13.04
N THR A 33 -37.20 27.19 -12.43
CA THR A 33 -36.50 28.44 -12.14
C THR A 33 -35.25 28.16 -11.33
N MET A 34 -34.07 28.29 -11.97
CA MET A 34 -32.79 28.24 -11.27
C MET A 34 -32.83 29.23 -10.12
N THR A 35 -32.58 28.72 -8.92
CA THR A 35 -32.58 29.50 -7.69
C THR A 35 -31.43 30.51 -7.77
N VAL A 36 -31.74 31.78 -8.08
CA VAL A 36 -30.70 32.81 -8.18
C VAL A 36 -30.15 33.10 -6.79
N PHE A 37 -28.88 32.80 -6.59
CA PHE A 37 -28.08 33.21 -5.44
C PHE A 37 -27.38 34.51 -5.79
N ARG A 38 -27.51 35.55 -4.95
CA ARG A 38 -26.78 36.81 -5.17
C ARG A 38 -25.29 36.60 -4.85
N GLN A 39 -24.40 37.04 -5.73
CA GLN A 39 -22.94 37.02 -5.49
C GLN A 39 -22.37 38.37 -5.03
N GLU A 40 -23.26 39.32 -4.69
CA GLU A 40 -22.94 40.58 -4.02
C GLU A 40 -22.44 40.30 -2.59
N ASN A 41 -21.60 41.19 -2.02
CA ASN A 41 -21.15 41.01 -0.65
C ASN A 41 -22.30 41.31 0.32
N LEU A 42 -22.57 40.40 1.26
CA LEU A 42 -23.65 40.59 2.24
C LEU A 42 -23.48 41.91 2.99
N GLU A 43 -22.24 42.25 3.35
CA GLU A 43 -21.89 43.41 4.16
C GLU A 43 -22.23 44.75 3.48
N ASP A 44 -22.40 44.78 2.16
CA ASP A 44 -22.83 45.99 1.44
C ASP A 44 -24.31 46.31 1.71
N HIS A 45 -25.12 45.28 1.98
CA HIS A 45 -26.58 45.38 2.16
C HIS A 45 -27.03 45.19 3.63
N TYR A 46 -26.32 44.37 4.41
CA TYR A 46 -26.67 44.02 5.79
C TYR A 46 -25.48 44.20 6.74
N GLU A 47 -25.73 44.85 7.87
CA GLU A 47 -24.84 44.90 9.02
C GLU A 47 -25.10 43.66 9.89
N THR A 48 -24.07 42.83 10.13
CA THR A 48 -24.20 41.62 10.97
C THR A 48 -23.88 41.94 12.42
N GLY A 49 -24.66 41.37 13.35
CA GLY A 49 -24.49 41.52 14.80
C GLY A 49 -24.51 40.18 15.51
N ASP A 50 -25.08 40.16 16.71
CA ASP A 50 -25.02 39.05 17.68
C ASP A 50 -25.39 37.68 17.10
N GLU A 51 -24.69 36.65 17.56
CA GLU A 51 -25.04 35.27 17.22
C GLU A 51 -26.31 34.82 17.96
N LEU A 52 -27.30 34.36 17.21
CA LEU A 52 -28.56 33.83 17.74
C LEU A 52 -28.43 32.32 18.07
N GLY A 53 -27.57 31.62 17.34
CA GLY A 53 -27.10 30.27 17.67
C GLY A 53 -26.36 29.56 16.53
N SER A 54 -25.41 28.69 16.90
CA SER A 54 -24.66 27.81 16.00
C SER A 54 -25.25 26.39 15.96
N GLY A 55 -25.42 25.85 14.75
CA GLY A 55 -25.57 24.41 14.49
C GLY A 55 -24.28 23.80 13.91
N GLN A 56 -24.28 22.48 13.67
CA GLN A 56 -23.08 21.73 13.26
C GLN A 56 -22.45 22.23 11.94
N PHE A 57 -23.25 22.76 11.01
CA PHE A 57 -22.80 23.20 9.68
C PHE A 57 -23.28 24.61 9.29
N ALA A 58 -23.99 25.30 10.19
CA ALA A 58 -24.51 26.64 9.94
C ALA A 58 -24.50 27.50 11.21
N VAL A 59 -24.30 28.81 11.07
CA VAL A 59 -24.37 29.77 12.17
C VAL A 59 -25.46 30.79 11.86
N VAL A 60 -26.36 31.03 12.81
CA VAL A 60 -27.42 32.02 12.67
C VAL A 60 -27.04 33.28 13.44
N LYS A 61 -26.87 34.40 12.75
CA LYS A 61 -26.62 35.72 13.34
C LYS A 61 -27.80 36.65 13.14
N LYS A 62 -27.97 37.58 14.06
CA LYS A 62 -28.80 38.77 13.86
C LYS A 62 -28.13 39.65 12.80
N CYS A 63 -28.91 40.26 11.93
CA CYS A 63 -28.44 41.28 11.00
C CYS A 63 -29.46 42.41 10.86
N ARG A 64 -29.01 43.54 10.32
CA ARG A 64 -29.82 44.73 10.07
C ARG A 64 -29.60 45.17 8.63
N GLU A 65 -30.68 45.33 7.88
CA GLU A 65 -30.60 45.84 6.52
C GLU A 65 -30.22 47.33 6.54
N LYS A 66 -29.17 47.71 5.80
CA LYS A 66 -28.59 49.06 5.85
C LYS A 66 -29.51 50.14 5.26
N SER A 67 -30.34 49.79 4.28
CA SER A 67 -31.25 50.72 3.60
C SER A 67 -32.54 51.02 4.39
N THR A 68 -33.07 50.05 5.13
CA THR A 68 -34.36 50.16 5.84
C THR A 68 -34.22 50.22 7.36
N GLY A 69 -33.08 49.79 7.90
CA GLY A 69 -32.88 49.58 9.34
C GLY A 69 -33.62 48.35 9.90
N GLN A 70 -34.32 47.58 9.05
CA GLN A 70 -35.10 46.41 9.48
C GLN A 70 -34.17 45.26 9.92
N GLN A 71 -34.57 44.55 10.97
CA GLN A 71 -33.78 43.46 11.52
C GLN A 71 -34.19 42.10 10.94
N PHE A 72 -33.19 41.27 10.61
CA PHE A 72 -33.32 39.95 10.00
C PHE A 72 -32.35 38.94 10.66
N ALA A 73 -32.51 37.66 10.35
CA ALA A 73 -31.66 36.58 10.83
C ALA A 73 -30.91 35.97 9.65
N ALA A 74 -29.59 36.10 9.63
CA ALA A 74 -28.73 35.54 8.59
C ALA A 74 -28.24 34.15 9.02
N LYS A 75 -28.74 33.09 8.38
CA LYS A 75 -28.27 31.69 8.53
C LYS A 75 -27.13 31.45 7.53
N PHE A 76 -25.88 31.54 8.01
CA PHE A 76 -24.66 31.25 7.25
C PHE A 76 -24.43 29.73 7.20
N ILE A 77 -24.69 29.11 6.06
CA ILE A 77 -24.54 27.66 5.84
C ILE A 77 -23.22 27.39 5.12
N LYS A 78 -22.30 26.66 5.76
CA LYS A 78 -21.00 26.32 5.15
C LYS A 78 -21.17 25.40 3.96
N LYS A 79 -20.70 25.82 2.78
CA LYS A 79 -20.72 24.99 1.57
C LYS A 79 -19.73 23.84 1.67
N ARG A 80 -20.17 22.64 1.31
CA ARG A 80 -19.30 21.47 1.17
C ARG A 80 -18.38 21.64 -0.03
N ARG A 81 -17.07 21.73 0.21
CA ARG A 81 -16.06 22.02 -0.83
C ARG A 81 -15.83 20.88 -1.83
N THR A 82 -16.04 19.62 -1.42
CA THR A 82 -15.86 18.42 -2.27
C THR A 82 -16.87 17.35 -1.90
N LYS A 83 -17.24 16.44 -2.83
CA LYS A 83 -18.23 15.37 -2.56
C LYS A 83 -17.83 14.43 -1.39
N SER A 84 -16.54 14.34 -1.06
CA SER A 84 -15.99 13.56 0.06
C SER A 84 -15.86 14.32 1.39
N SER A 85 -16.07 15.64 1.41
CA SER A 85 -15.89 16.44 2.64
C SER A 85 -16.95 16.13 3.70
N ARG A 86 -16.51 15.80 4.91
CA ARG A 86 -17.36 15.68 6.11
C ARG A 86 -17.78 17.03 6.71
N ARG A 87 -17.22 18.15 6.24
CA ARG A 87 -17.59 19.51 6.66
C ARG A 87 -18.38 20.23 5.56
N GLY A 88 -19.48 20.85 5.95
CA GLY A 88 -20.37 21.65 5.09
C GLY A 88 -21.53 20.85 4.49
N VAL A 89 -22.59 21.57 4.09
CA VAL A 89 -23.80 21.03 3.46
C VAL A 89 -23.61 21.02 1.93
N SER A 90 -24.15 20.01 1.22
CA SER A 90 -24.01 19.96 -0.24
C SER A 90 -24.81 21.10 -0.89
N ARG A 91 -24.35 21.59 -2.05
CA ARG A 91 -25.08 22.64 -2.79
C ARG A 91 -26.51 22.20 -3.12
N GLU A 92 -26.67 20.94 -3.52
CA GLU A 92 -27.94 20.29 -3.86
C GLU A 92 -28.92 20.28 -2.66
N ASP A 93 -28.43 20.03 -1.44
CA ASP A 93 -29.25 20.08 -0.21
C ASP A 93 -29.61 21.52 0.19
N ILE A 94 -28.69 22.48 0.04
CA ILE A 94 -28.96 23.90 0.32
C ILE A 94 -29.98 24.46 -0.68
N GLU A 95 -29.86 24.14 -1.97
CA GLU A 95 -30.83 24.49 -3.00
C GLU A 95 -32.22 23.90 -2.69
N ARG A 96 -32.28 22.68 -2.15
CA ARG A 96 -33.53 22.06 -1.67
C ARG A 96 -34.16 22.86 -0.52
N GLU A 97 -33.40 23.20 0.52
CA GLU A 97 -33.91 24.01 1.66
C GLU A 97 -34.45 25.37 1.16
N VAL A 98 -33.70 26.06 0.29
CA VAL A 98 -34.13 27.35 -0.28
C VAL A 98 -35.41 27.22 -1.11
N ASN A 99 -35.52 26.19 -1.94
CA ASN A 99 -36.69 26.01 -2.79
C ASN A 99 -37.95 25.69 -1.97
N ILE A 100 -37.83 24.87 -0.94
CA ILE A 100 -38.92 24.59 0.01
C ILE A 100 -39.35 25.87 0.74
N LEU A 101 -38.41 26.67 1.25
CA LEU A 101 -38.72 27.94 1.93
C LEU A 101 -39.31 29.01 0.99
N LYS A 102 -39.06 28.93 -0.33
CA LYS A 102 -39.71 29.81 -1.33
C LYS A 102 -41.14 29.38 -1.67
N GLU A 103 -41.44 28.07 -1.64
CA GLU A 103 -42.79 27.54 -1.87
C GLU A 103 -43.71 27.76 -0.65
N ILE A 104 -43.19 27.75 0.58
CA ILE A 104 -44.02 27.84 1.80
C ILE A 104 -44.28 29.30 2.22
N GLN A 105 -45.50 29.80 1.96
CA GLN A 105 -46.01 31.06 2.51
C GLN A 105 -47.08 30.79 3.57
N HIS A 106 -46.69 30.72 4.84
CA HIS A 106 -47.62 30.47 5.95
C HIS A 106 -47.26 31.26 7.22
N PRO A 107 -48.23 31.89 7.93
CA PRO A 107 -47.94 32.73 9.12
C PRO A 107 -47.30 31.98 10.29
N ASN A 108 -47.43 30.65 10.35
CA ASN A 108 -46.80 29.78 11.35
C ASN A 108 -45.53 29.08 10.84
N VAL A 109 -44.92 29.54 9.76
CA VAL A 109 -43.62 29.06 9.25
C VAL A 109 -42.68 30.25 9.08
N ILE A 110 -41.37 30.07 9.28
CA ILE A 110 -40.37 31.11 9.02
C ILE A 110 -40.33 31.48 7.54
N THR A 111 -40.30 32.79 7.23
CA THR A 111 -40.23 33.24 5.83
C THR A 111 -38.80 33.59 5.44
N LEU A 112 -38.41 33.15 4.25
CA LEU A 112 -37.16 33.54 3.58
C LEU A 112 -37.33 34.89 2.90
N HIS A 113 -36.45 35.84 3.23
CA HIS A 113 -36.41 37.18 2.66
C HIS A 113 -35.48 37.24 1.43
N ASP A 114 -34.24 36.75 1.57
CA ASP A 114 -33.21 36.88 0.54
C ASP A 114 -32.13 35.79 0.65
N VAL A 115 -31.31 35.63 -0.40
CA VAL A 115 -30.27 34.58 -0.46
C VAL A 115 -28.99 35.09 -1.13
N TYR A 116 -27.89 35.03 -0.37
CA TYR A 116 -26.54 35.37 -0.85
C TYR A 116 -25.65 34.12 -0.91
N GLU A 117 -24.69 34.10 -1.82
CA GLU A 117 -23.65 33.08 -1.93
C GLU A 117 -22.28 33.75 -2.07
N ASN A 118 -21.40 33.55 -1.09
CA ASN A 118 -19.99 33.94 -1.18
C ASN A 118 -19.13 32.70 -1.49
N LYS A 119 -17.80 32.77 -1.42
CA LYS A 119 -16.93 31.60 -1.73
C LYS A 119 -17.10 30.44 -0.74
N THR A 120 -17.39 30.70 0.53
CA THR A 120 -17.37 29.70 1.62
C THR A 120 -18.75 29.24 2.06
N ASP A 121 -19.76 30.10 1.94
CA ASP A 121 -21.06 29.95 2.58
C ASP A 121 -22.21 30.33 1.63
N VAL A 122 -23.38 29.76 1.89
CA VAL A 122 -24.67 30.29 1.42
C VAL A 122 -25.36 30.90 2.62
N ILE A 123 -25.89 32.12 2.46
CA ILE A 123 -26.42 32.92 3.54
C ILE A 123 -27.91 33.15 3.28
N LEU A 124 -28.75 32.57 4.12
CA LEU A 124 -30.21 32.74 4.05
C LEU A 124 -30.61 33.89 4.96
N ILE A 125 -31.21 34.94 4.39
CA ILE A 125 -31.78 36.04 5.16
C ILE A 125 -33.22 35.66 5.48
N LEU A 126 -33.47 35.41 6.76
CA LEU A 126 -34.73 34.95 7.31
C LEU A 126 -35.38 36.06 8.14
N GLU A 127 -36.70 36.00 8.27
CA GLU A 127 -37.47 36.86 9.17
C GLU A 127 -36.99 36.76 10.63
N LEU A 128 -36.43 37.83 11.18
CA LEU A 128 -36.13 37.92 12.61
C LEU A 128 -37.37 38.34 13.38
N LYS A 129 -37.75 37.55 14.39
CA LYS A 129 -38.67 37.99 15.43
C LYS A 129 -38.08 37.70 16.80
N ALA A 130 -38.02 38.74 17.63
CA ALA A 130 -37.37 38.72 18.91
C ALA A 130 -38.25 37.97 19.94
N ALA A 131 -37.92 36.71 20.18
CA ALA A 131 -38.51 35.93 21.25
C ALA A 131 -37.53 34.88 21.74
N GLU A 132 -37.30 34.88 23.06
CA GLU A 132 -36.46 33.86 23.69
C GLU A 132 -37.12 32.48 23.63
N HIS A 133 -36.30 31.47 23.34
CA HIS A 133 -36.69 30.10 23.05
C HIS A 133 -37.69 29.49 24.05
N LEU A 134 -38.76 28.89 23.55
CA LEU A 134 -39.48 27.88 24.31
C LEU A 134 -38.84 26.54 23.93
N LEU A 135 -38.01 26.03 24.85
CA LEU A 135 -37.19 24.80 24.75
C LEU A 135 -35.93 24.94 23.88
N LYS A 136 -34.76 24.76 24.52
CA LYS A 136 -33.46 24.48 23.87
C LYS A 136 -33.12 23.02 24.13
N SER A 137 -32.52 22.37 23.14
CA SER A 137 -32.13 20.95 22.97
C SER A 137 -33.19 19.90 22.59
N ALA A 138 -33.05 19.43 21.34
CA ALA A 138 -33.56 18.22 20.69
C ALA A 138 -35.08 18.15 20.49
N GLU A 139 -35.51 18.65 19.32
CA GLU A 139 -36.82 18.51 18.63
C GLU A 139 -38.09 19.00 19.37
N PRO A 140 -37.97 20.02 20.22
CA PRO A 140 -38.88 21.18 20.11
C PRO A 140 -38.19 22.47 19.63
N GLU A 141 -36.89 22.43 19.33
CA GLU A 141 -36.13 23.63 18.90
C GLU A 141 -36.64 24.24 17.59
N ASN A 142 -37.24 23.41 16.73
CA ASN A 142 -37.88 23.85 15.49
C ASN A 142 -39.23 24.55 15.72
N ILE A 143 -39.66 24.76 16.97
CA ILE A 143 -40.95 25.35 17.35
C ILE A 143 -40.71 26.66 18.13
N MET A 144 -40.52 27.75 17.39
CA MET A 144 -40.23 29.08 17.94
C MET A 144 -41.52 29.80 18.36
N LEU A 145 -41.55 30.45 19.52
CA LEU A 145 -42.59 31.45 19.83
C LEU A 145 -42.24 32.80 19.21
N LEU A 146 -43.23 33.63 18.86
CA LEU A 146 -43.00 34.94 18.24
C LEU A 146 -42.88 36.13 19.22
N ASP A 147 -43.51 36.02 20.39
CA ASP A 147 -43.48 37.03 21.46
C ASP A 147 -43.98 36.35 22.74
N ARG A 148 -43.27 36.46 23.86
CA ARG A 148 -43.66 35.89 25.16
C ARG A 148 -44.60 36.79 25.97
N ASN A 149 -44.68 38.08 25.64
CA ASN A 149 -45.38 39.09 26.44
C ASN A 149 -46.89 39.16 26.11
N VAL A 150 -47.32 38.52 25.02
CA VAL A 150 -48.74 38.34 24.69
C VAL A 150 -49.32 37.06 25.33
N PRO A 151 -50.55 37.10 25.88
CA PRO A 151 -51.16 35.97 26.61
C PRO A 151 -51.47 34.73 25.74
N LYS A 152 -51.30 34.81 24.43
CA LYS A 152 -51.36 33.69 23.48
C LYS A 152 -50.23 33.85 22.45
N PRO A 153 -49.02 33.36 22.75
CA PRO A 153 -47.88 33.51 21.84
C PRO A 153 -48.12 32.70 20.56
N ARG A 154 -47.79 33.29 19.40
CA ARG A 154 -47.86 32.58 18.12
C ARG A 154 -46.64 31.67 17.97
N ILE A 155 -46.88 30.44 17.51
CA ILE A 155 -45.85 29.46 17.16
C ILE A 155 -45.42 29.64 15.69
N LYS A 156 -44.12 29.55 15.41
CA LYS A 156 -43.55 29.36 14.08
C LYS A 156 -42.68 28.11 14.02
N ILE A 157 -42.79 27.36 12.92
CA ILE A 157 -41.86 26.28 12.58
C ILE A 157 -40.61 26.88 11.93
N ILE A 158 -39.43 26.45 12.37
CA ILE A 158 -38.11 26.89 11.89
C ILE A 158 -37.21 25.70 11.51
N ASP A 159 -36.09 25.99 10.85
CA ASP A 159 -35.05 25.06 10.36
C ASP A 159 -35.53 23.92 9.43
N PHE A 160 -35.51 24.19 8.13
CA PHE A 160 -35.99 23.29 7.07
C PHE A 160 -34.87 22.50 6.37
N GLY A 161 -33.66 22.47 6.94
CA GLY A 161 -32.49 21.80 6.33
C GLY A 161 -32.62 20.27 6.15
N LEU A 162 -33.58 19.64 6.83
CA LEU A 162 -33.92 18.22 6.68
C LEU A 162 -35.22 17.98 5.88
N ALA A 163 -35.91 19.05 5.44
CA ALA A 163 -37.17 18.93 4.73
C ALA A 163 -36.99 18.38 3.31
N HIS A 164 -37.95 17.58 2.86
CA HIS A 164 -37.96 16.99 1.52
C HIS A 164 -39.37 17.04 0.91
N LYS A 165 -39.44 17.25 -0.40
CA LYS A 165 -40.70 17.16 -1.16
C LYS A 165 -40.98 15.69 -1.48
N ILE A 166 -42.15 15.18 -1.13
CA ILE A 166 -42.51 13.78 -1.37
C ILE A 166 -43.32 13.70 -2.68
N ASP A 167 -42.70 13.13 -3.72
CA ASP A 167 -43.32 12.94 -5.03
C ASP A 167 -44.06 11.60 -5.10
N PHE A 168 -45.33 11.62 -5.51
CA PHE A 168 -46.15 10.42 -5.68
C PHE A 168 -45.56 9.49 -6.76
N GLY A 169 -44.88 8.42 -6.31
CA GLY A 169 -44.32 7.38 -7.17
C GLY A 169 -42.81 7.10 -6.99
N ASN A 170 -42.08 7.97 -6.28
CA ASN A 170 -40.67 7.76 -5.96
C ASN A 170 -40.49 7.32 -4.49
N GLU A 171 -39.82 6.19 -4.25
CA GLU A 171 -39.47 5.79 -2.88
C GLU A 171 -38.30 6.64 -2.35
N PHE A 172 -38.55 7.42 -1.30
CA PHE A 172 -37.51 8.11 -0.54
C PHE A 172 -37.13 7.30 0.71
N LYS A 173 -35.84 7.03 0.92
CA LYS A 173 -35.27 6.29 2.05
C LYS A 173 -33.98 6.96 2.50
N ASN A 174 -33.88 7.32 3.78
CA ASN A 174 -32.69 7.96 4.34
C ASN A 174 -32.68 7.80 5.88
N ILE A 175 -31.50 7.88 6.52
CA ILE A 175 -31.34 7.82 7.98
C ILE A 175 -30.84 9.18 8.47
N PHE A 176 -31.72 9.94 9.13
CA PHE A 176 -31.46 11.29 9.64
C PHE A 176 -32.33 11.58 10.88
N GLY A 177 -32.05 12.68 11.59
CA GLY A 177 -32.84 13.12 12.76
C GLY A 177 -32.27 12.72 14.13
N THR A 178 -32.91 13.18 15.19
CA THR A 178 -32.48 12.91 16.58
C THR A 178 -32.98 11.53 17.04
N PRO A 179 -32.14 10.67 17.68
CA PRO A 179 -32.51 9.28 17.95
C PRO A 179 -33.79 9.03 18.76
N GLU A 180 -34.25 10.01 19.53
CA GLU A 180 -35.50 9.93 20.33
C GLU A 180 -36.77 10.26 19.54
N PHE A 181 -36.65 10.97 18.41
CA PHE A 181 -37.76 11.56 17.66
C PHE A 181 -37.92 10.97 16.25
N VAL A 182 -36.94 10.19 15.78
CA VAL A 182 -37.04 9.45 14.52
C VAL A 182 -38.13 8.39 14.58
N ALA A 183 -38.89 8.25 13.50
CA ALA A 183 -39.90 7.22 13.36
C ALA A 183 -39.27 5.83 13.10
N PRO A 184 -39.93 4.71 13.45
CA PRO A 184 -39.41 3.36 13.25
C PRO A 184 -38.99 3.08 11.80
N GLU A 185 -39.72 3.59 10.82
CA GLU A 185 -39.39 3.48 9.40
C GLU A 185 -38.05 4.14 9.02
N ILE A 186 -37.65 5.23 9.69
CA ILE A 186 -36.33 5.87 9.50
C ILE A 186 -35.22 4.98 10.05
N VAL A 187 -35.45 4.35 11.21
CA VAL A 187 -34.48 3.45 11.85
C VAL A 187 -34.32 2.15 11.06
N ASN A 188 -35.41 1.63 10.50
CA ASN A 188 -35.45 0.38 9.73
C ASN A 188 -35.11 0.53 8.24
N TYR A 189 -34.89 1.77 7.75
CA TYR A 189 -34.62 2.09 6.33
C TYR A 189 -35.78 1.74 5.37
N GLU A 190 -37.01 1.95 5.83
CA GLU A 190 -38.26 1.75 5.10
C GLU A 190 -38.64 3.02 4.29
N PRO A 191 -39.56 2.94 3.29
CA PRO A 191 -40.01 4.11 2.53
C PRO A 191 -40.63 5.17 3.44
N LEU A 192 -40.18 6.42 3.31
CA LEU A 192 -40.62 7.54 4.14
C LEU A 192 -41.81 8.27 3.51
N GLY A 193 -42.77 8.65 4.37
CA GLY A 193 -43.98 9.39 4.01
C GLY A 193 -44.27 10.53 5.00
N LEU A 194 -45.39 11.23 4.81
CA LEU A 194 -45.85 12.32 5.69
C LEU A 194 -46.19 11.82 7.11
N GLU A 195 -46.37 10.51 7.27
CA GLU A 195 -46.62 9.82 8.52
C GLU A 195 -45.43 9.89 9.47
N ALA A 196 -44.20 10.08 8.97
CA ALA A 196 -42.99 10.22 9.79
C ALA A 196 -43.07 11.44 10.73
N ASP A 197 -43.52 12.59 10.23
CA ASP A 197 -43.70 13.81 11.04
C ASP A 197 -44.72 13.60 12.16
N MET A 198 -45.76 12.80 11.91
CA MET A 198 -46.81 12.50 12.89
C MET A 198 -46.28 11.71 14.09
N TRP A 199 -45.23 10.89 13.91
CA TRP A 199 -44.53 10.23 15.01
C TRP A 199 -43.83 11.26 15.91
N SER A 200 -43.07 12.19 15.34
CA SER A 200 -42.40 13.27 16.07
C SER A 200 -43.41 14.12 16.85
N ILE A 201 -44.59 14.42 16.29
CA ILE A 201 -45.69 15.08 17.02
C ILE A 201 -46.16 14.25 18.22
N GLY A 202 -46.22 12.93 18.11
CA GLY A 202 -46.51 12.01 19.23
C GLY A 202 -45.45 12.09 20.34
N VAL A 203 -44.17 12.06 19.99
CA VAL A 203 -43.03 12.17 20.93
C VAL A 203 -43.03 13.53 21.62
N ILE A 204 -43.18 14.62 20.86
CA ILE A 204 -43.28 15.99 21.38
C ILE A 204 -44.46 16.11 22.35
N THR A 205 -45.63 15.56 21.99
CA THR A 205 -46.82 15.62 22.86
C THR A 205 -46.61 14.83 24.15
N TYR A 206 -45.95 13.67 24.10
CA TYR A 206 -45.57 12.92 25.30
C TYR A 206 -44.67 13.78 26.20
N ILE A 207 -43.58 14.32 25.67
CA ILE A 207 -42.60 15.15 26.42
C ILE A 207 -43.27 16.42 27.00
N LEU A 208 -44.17 17.08 26.27
CA LEU A 208 -44.89 18.27 26.72
C LEU A 208 -45.83 18.00 27.90
N LEU A 209 -46.31 16.77 28.08
CA LEU A 209 -47.20 16.40 29.18
C LEU A 209 -46.44 15.84 30.39
N SER A 210 -45.40 15.02 30.16
CA SER A 210 -44.65 14.32 31.21
C SER A 210 -43.38 15.04 31.69
N GLY A 211 -42.69 15.74 30.79
CA GLY A 211 -41.27 16.09 30.99
C GLY A 211 -40.33 14.87 30.93
N ALA A 212 -40.68 13.81 30.20
CA ALA A 212 -39.83 12.64 29.97
C ALA A 212 -39.92 12.22 28.49
N SER A 213 -38.84 11.64 27.94
CA SER A 213 -38.81 11.16 26.56
C SER A 213 -39.27 9.69 26.50
N PRO A 214 -40.21 9.32 25.61
CA PRO A 214 -40.85 7.99 25.64
C PRO A 214 -39.94 6.82 25.27
N PHE A 215 -38.83 7.08 24.57
CA PHE A 215 -37.95 6.02 24.03
C PHE A 215 -36.48 6.12 24.49
N LEU A 216 -36.13 7.17 25.24
CA LEU A 216 -34.73 7.45 25.61
C LEU A 216 -34.19 6.39 26.60
N GLY A 217 -33.22 5.60 26.13
CA GLY A 217 -32.44 4.68 26.96
C GLY A 217 -31.15 5.32 27.52
N GLU A 218 -30.37 4.56 28.27
CA GLU A 218 -29.04 4.97 28.73
C GLU A 218 -28.05 5.12 27.56
N THR A 219 -28.25 4.33 26.49
CA THR A 219 -27.41 4.37 25.29
C THR A 219 -28.20 4.76 24.02
N LYS A 220 -27.48 5.25 23.01
CA LYS A 220 -28.04 5.52 21.67
C LYS A 220 -28.58 4.24 21.00
N GLN A 221 -27.95 3.08 21.23
CA GLN A 221 -28.39 1.81 20.66
C GLN A 221 -29.71 1.35 21.29
N GLU A 222 -29.81 1.43 22.60
CA GLU A 222 -31.03 1.14 23.36
C GLU A 222 -32.19 2.08 22.97
N THR A 223 -31.91 3.38 22.82
CA THR A 223 -32.90 4.36 22.36
C THR A 223 -33.48 3.98 20.99
N LEU A 224 -32.62 3.61 20.03
CA LEU A 224 -33.07 3.16 18.71
C LEU A 224 -33.80 1.81 18.76
N ALA A 225 -33.41 0.90 19.66
CA ALA A 225 -34.12 -0.36 19.88
C ALA A 225 -35.53 -0.13 20.44
N ASN A 226 -35.69 0.79 21.40
CA ASN A 226 -36.98 1.19 21.94
C ASN A 226 -37.88 1.81 20.87
N VAL A 227 -37.34 2.68 19.99
CA VAL A 227 -38.07 3.21 18.83
C VAL A 227 -38.51 2.08 17.87
N SER A 228 -37.60 1.22 17.42
CA SER A 228 -37.94 0.13 16.48
C SER A 228 -38.89 -0.92 17.09
N ALA A 229 -38.88 -1.10 18.41
CA ALA A 229 -39.84 -1.93 19.13
C ALA A 229 -41.19 -1.22 19.40
N VAL A 230 -41.21 0.12 19.35
CA VAL A 230 -42.30 0.98 19.87
C VAL A 230 -42.56 0.70 21.35
N ASN A 231 -41.47 0.58 22.11
CA ASN A 231 -41.45 0.28 23.54
C ASN A 231 -41.49 1.59 24.36
N TYR A 232 -42.68 1.96 24.83
CA TYR A 232 -42.91 3.09 25.73
C TYR A 232 -44.12 2.84 26.63
N GLU A 233 -44.11 3.40 27.84
CA GLU A 233 -45.21 3.27 28.79
C GLU A 233 -45.71 4.64 29.29
N PHE A 234 -46.89 4.66 29.92
CA PHE A 234 -47.45 5.85 30.57
C PHE A 234 -47.33 5.71 32.09
N GLU A 235 -46.10 5.80 32.59
CA GLU A 235 -45.81 5.70 34.02
C GLU A 235 -46.63 6.71 34.86
N GLU A 236 -47.26 6.22 35.93
CA GLU A 236 -48.09 7.02 36.82
C GLU A 236 -47.30 8.16 37.50
N GLU A 237 -45.99 8.00 37.70
CA GLU A 237 -45.11 9.03 38.25
C GLU A 237 -45.07 10.31 37.39
N PHE A 238 -45.36 10.21 36.08
CA PHE A 238 -45.42 11.35 35.17
C PHE A 238 -46.84 11.67 34.71
N PHE A 239 -47.70 10.65 34.55
CA PHE A 239 -48.99 10.75 33.85
C PHE A 239 -50.24 10.60 34.75
N SER A 240 -50.11 10.57 36.06
CA SER A 240 -51.23 10.51 37.03
C SER A 240 -52.31 11.58 36.81
N ASN A 241 -51.90 12.82 36.49
CA ASN A 241 -52.83 13.94 36.24
C ASN A 241 -53.14 14.19 34.74
N THR A 242 -52.89 13.20 33.86
CA THR A 242 -53.12 13.32 32.41
C THR A 242 -54.36 12.55 31.95
N SER A 243 -55.28 13.20 31.23
CA SER A 243 -56.53 12.55 30.79
C SER A 243 -56.32 11.36 29.86
N ALA A 244 -57.29 10.44 29.89
CA ALA A 244 -57.34 9.30 28.96
C ALA A 244 -57.36 9.73 27.48
N LEU A 245 -57.97 10.88 27.15
CA LEU A 245 -57.99 11.43 25.78
C LEU A 245 -56.60 11.89 25.31
N ALA A 246 -55.77 12.43 26.21
CA ALA A 246 -54.38 12.79 25.89
C ALA A 246 -53.52 11.53 25.68
N LYS A 247 -53.68 10.51 26.56
CA LYS A 247 -53.00 9.21 26.40
C LYS A 247 -53.43 8.52 25.09
N ASP A 248 -54.71 8.58 24.72
CA ASP A 248 -55.23 8.05 23.43
C ASP A 248 -54.68 8.80 22.21
N PHE A 249 -54.59 10.13 22.25
CA PHE A 249 -54.00 10.93 21.17
C PHE A 249 -52.55 10.50 20.88
N ILE A 250 -51.72 10.37 21.92
CA ILE A 250 -50.34 9.90 21.78
C ILE A 250 -50.29 8.45 21.22
N ARG A 251 -51.13 7.54 21.73
CA ARG A 251 -51.15 6.13 21.26
C ARG A 251 -51.45 5.97 19.77
N ARG A 252 -52.24 6.87 19.19
CA ARG A 252 -52.57 6.85 17.75
C ARG A 252 -51.49 7.48 16.85
N LEU A 253 -50.55 8.20 17.45
CA LEU A 253 -49.37 8.76 16.76
C LEU A 253 -48.14 7.86 16.90
N LEU A 254 -47.93 7.26 18.07
CA LEU A 254 -46.83 6.33 18.34
C LEU A 254 -47.21 4.90 17.92
N VAL A 255 -47.45 4.72 16.61
CA VAL A 255 -47.82 3.44 15.97
C VAL A 255 -46.71 2.99 15.02
N LYS A 256 -46.33 1.71 15.10
CA LYS A 256 -45.24 1.11 14.29
C LYS A 256 -45.52 1.10 12.80
N ASP A 257 -46.75 0.77 12.40
CA ASP A 257 -47.18 0.74 11.00
C ASP A 257 -47.61 2.14 10.54
N PRO A 258 -46.89 2.79 9.61
CA PRO A 258 -47.21 4.14 9.16
C PRO A 258 -48.65 4.26 8.62
N LYS A 259 -49.15 3.22 7.93
CA LYS A 259 -50.51 3.22 7.34
C LYS A 259 -51.63 3.18 8.38
N LYS A 260 -51.30 2.85 9.64
CA LYS A 260 -52.23 2.87 10.78
C LYS A 260 -52.00 4.08 11.69
N ARG A 261 -50.96 4.88 11.43
CA ARG A 261 -50.66 6.10 12.18
C ARG A 261 -51.67 7.19 11.80
N MET A 262 -52.11 7.94 12.79
CA MET A 262 -53.12 8.99 12.60
C MET A 262 -52.57 10.12 11.70
N THR A 263 -53.30 10.48 10.64
CA THR A 263 -52.87 11.56 9.73
C THR A 263 -52.99 12.93 10.41
N ILE A 264 -52.44 13.97 9.80
CA ILE A 264 -52.62 15.35 10.27
C ILE A 264 -54.10 15.76 10.34
N GLN A 265 -54.91 15.33 9.38
CA GLN A 265 -56.34 15.67 9.34
C GLN A 265 -57.12 14.94 10.45
N ASP A 266 -56.83 13.67 10.67
CA ASP A 266 -57.42 12.89 11.77
C ASP A 266 -57.02 13.46 13.14
N SER A 267 -55.77 13.91 13.27
CA SER A 267 -55.23 14.54 14.48
C SER A 267 -55.94 15.84 14.83
N LEU A 268 -56.22 16.69 13.83
CA LEU A 268 -57.00 17.92 14.00
C LEU A 268 -58.48 17.66 14.37
N LEU A 269 -59.01 16.48 14.05
CA LEU A 269 -60.36 16.03 14.38
C LEU A 269 -60.44 15.19 15.65
N HIS A 270 -59.31 14.88 16.29
CA HIS A 270 -59.26 14.04 17.49
C HIS A 270 -59.92 14.76 18.69
N PRO A 271 -60.72 14.06 19.53
CA PRO A 271 -61.43 14.64 20.67
C PRO A 271 -60.57 15.46 21.65
N TRP A 272 -59.28 15.17 21.77
CA TRP A 272 -58.37 15.93 22.63
C TRP A 272 -58.01 17.31 22.03
N ILE A 273 -57.82 17.38 20.70
CA ILE A 273 -57.54 18.64 19.99
C ILE A 273 -58.84 19.43 19.78
N LYS A 274 -59.88 18.78 19.27
CA LYS A 274 -61.21 19.35 18.98
C LYS A 274 -62.32 18.55 19.68
N PRO A 275 -62.63 18.86 20.95
CA PRO A 275 -63.71 18.23 21.69
C PRO A 275 -65.06 18.35 20.97
N LYS A 276 -65.83 17.27 20.95
CA LYS A 276 -67.17 17.23 20.33
C LYS A 276 -68.30 17.57 21.31
N ASP A 277 -68.04 17.45 22.61
CA ASP A 277 -69.01 17.72 23.67
C ASP A 277 -68.35 18.36 24.90
N THR A 278 -69.18 18.80 25.85
CA THR A 278 -68.75 19.47 27.09
C THR A 278 -67.96 18.54 28.01
N GLN A 279 -68.23 17.23 27.99
CA GLN A 279 -67.58 16.24 28.85
C GLN A 279 -66.12 16.00 28.42
N GLN A 280 -65.87 15.90 27.12
CA GLN A 280 -64.53 15.87 26.52
C GLN A 280 -63.78 17.18 26.77
N ALA A 281 -64.46 18.33 26.67
CA ALA A 281 -63.86 19.63 26.98
C ALA A 281 -63.46 19.78 28.46
N LEU A 282 -64.24 19.22 29.38
CA LEU A 282 -63.90 19.15 30.82
C LEU A 282 -62.75 18.17 31.07
N SER A 283 -62.78 16.97 30.46
CA SER A 283 -61.68 15.98 30.55
C SER A 283 -60.35 16.56 30.05
N ARG A 284 -60.38 17.36 28.98
CA ARG A 284 -59.21 18.10 28.49
C ARG A 284 -58.73 19.14 29.50
N LYS A 285 -59.64 19.94 30.08
CA LYS A 285 -59.29 20.93 31.13
C LYS A 285 -58.70 20.30 32.40
N ALA A 286 -59.07 19.06 32.72
CA ALA A 286 -58.52 18.31 33.84
C ALA A 286 -57.09 17.76 33.59
N SER A 287 -56.56 17.86 32.36
CA SER A 287 -55.18 17.44 32.06
C SER A 287 -54.20 18.52 32.51
N ALA A 288 -53.65 18.37 33.72
CA ALA A 288 -52.59 19.24 34.20
C ALA A 288 -51.22 18.77 33.66
N VAL A 289 -50.52 19.64 32.95
CA VAL A 289 -49.10 19.43 32.60
C VAL A 289 -48.30 19.33 33.90
N ASN A 290 -47.43 18.32 34.03
CA ASN A 290 -46.58 18.17 35.21
C ASN A 290 -45.44 19.21 35.18
N MET A 291 -45.78 20.45 35.55
CA MET A 291 -44.93 21.63 35.39
C MET A 291 -43.62 21.54 36.20
N GLU A 292 -43.61 20.85 37.34
CA GLU A 292 -42.38 20.64 38.11
C GLU A 292 -41.39 19.72 37.38
N LYS A 293 -41.87 18.58 36.88
CA LYS A 293 -41.02 17.63 36.14
C LYS A 293 -40.63 18.17 34.78
N PHE A 294 -41.54 18.84 34.07
CA PHE A 294 -41.24 19.55 32.83
C PHE A 294 -40.14 20.61 33.03
N LYS A 295 -40.20 21.42 34.12
CA LYS A 295 -39.13 22.35 34.49
C LYS A 295 -37.83 21.62 34.84
N LYS A 296 -37.87 20.51 35.59
CA LYS A 296 -36.68 19.70 35.92
C LYS A 296 -36.04 19.09 34.66
N PHE A 297 -36.81 18.62 33.69
CA PHE A 297 -36.32 18.08 32.41
C PHE A 297 -35.70 19.17 31.53
N ALA A 298 -36.42 20.27 31.32
CA ALA A 298 -35.89 21.44 30.60
C ALA A 298 -34.61 22.00 31.27
N ALA A 299 -34.53 21.98 32.60
CA ALA A 299 -33.33 22.35 33.35
C ALA A 299 -32.17 21.34 33.18
N ARG A 300 -32.44 20.02 33.27
CA ARG A 300 -31.42 18.97 33.05
C ARG A 300 -30.84 19.02 31.63
N ARG A 301 -31.68 19.27 30.62
CA ARG A 301 -31.22 19.42 29.22
C ARG A 301 -30.48 20.74 28.98
N LYS A 302 -30.95 21.86 29.56
CA LYS A 302 -30.15 23.10 29.62
C LYS A 302 -28.78 22.86 30.25
N TRP A 303 -28.70 22.18 31.40
CA TRP A 303 -27.43 21.86 32.07
C TRP A 303 -26.47 21.00 31.23
N LYS A 304 -26.98 20.02 30.47
CA LYS A 304 -26.15 19.23 29.54
C LYS A 304 -25.62 20.04 28.34
N VAL A 305 -26.30 21.11 27.93
CA VAL A 305 -25.84 22.00 26.85
C VAL A 305 -24.98 23.16 27.36
N SER A 306 -25.22 23.65 28.59
CA SER A 306 -24.42 24.70 29.25
C SER A 306 -23.03 24.24 29.72
N HIS A 307 -22.54 23.08 29.25
CA HIS A 307 -21.13 22.68 29.35
C HIS A 307 -20.28 23.20 28.17
N SER A 308 -20.80 24.16 27.42
CA SER A 308 -20.06 24.90 26.38
C SER A 308 -20.60 26.33 26.28
N ILE A 309 -19.72 27.30 26.57
CA ILE A 309 -19.94 28.75 26.56
C ILE A 309 -20.83 29.25 27.73
N GLY A 310 -20.27 30.18 28.51
CA GLY A 310 -20.78 30.56 29.83
C GLY A 310 -21.84 31.68 29.83
N LEU A 311 -22.34 31.98 31.03
CA LEU A 311 -23.16 33.15 31.33
C LEU A 311 -22.81 33.71 32.70
N GLN A 312 -22.19 34.89 32.71
CA GLN A 312 -22.40 35.87 33.78
C GLN A 312 -23.79 36.53 33.57
N ASN A 313 -24.39 36.98 34.68
CA ASN A 313 -25.43 38.01 34.75
C ASN A 313 -26.78 37.73 34.04
N ASP A 314 -27.68 37.01 34.73
CA ASP A 314 -29.01 37.55 35.12
C ASP A 314 -29.88 36.54 35.92
N VAL A 315 -29.42 36.13 37.11
CA VAL A 315 -30.30 35.49 38.13
C VAL A 315 -29.93 35.91 39.57
N PHE A 316 -29.73 37.21 39.81
CA PHE A 316 -29.77 37.74 41.18
C PHE A 316 -31.22 37.79 41.66
N LEU A 317 -31.67 36.74 42.39
CA LEU A 317 -32.53 36.83 43.60
C LEU A 317 -33.20 35.51 44.06
N THR A 318 -33.23 34.42 43.27
CA THR A 318 -34.11 33.26 43.59
C THR A 318 -33.48 31.86 43.58
N ASN A 319 -32.15 31.71 43.41
CA ASN A 319 -31.48 30.41 43.52
C ASN A 319 -30.45 30.35 44.66
N PHE A 320 -30.93 30.47 45.90
CA PHE A 320 -30.28 29.79 47.02
C PHE A 320 -30.54 28.28 46.90
N ARG A 321 -29.81 27.65 45.99
CA ARG A 321 -29.77 26.18 45.88
C ARG A 321 -28.51 25.70 46.57
N LEU A 322 -28.60 25.55 47.88
CA LEU A 322 -27.74 24.62 48.60
C LEU A 322 -27.84 23.28 47.86
N GLY A 323 -26.69 22.73 47.47
CA GLY A 323 -26.64 21.35 47.00
C GLY A 323 -27.13 20.44 48.12
N GLU A 324 -27.74 19.32 47.76
CA GLU A 324 -28.10 18.28 48.71
C GLU A 324 -26.81 17.62 49.24
N GLU A 325 -26.22 18.25 50.27
CA GLU A 325 -25.29 17.71 51.31
C GLU A 325 -24.53 18.87 51.99
N ASP A 326 -25.12 19.54 53.00
CA ASP A 326 -24.45 19.87 54.28
C ASP A 326 -25.23 20.79 55.22
N HIS A 327 -25.51 20.32 56.45
CA HIS A 327 -25.89 21.16 57.59
C HIS A 327 -24.65 21.68 58.38
N GLY A 328 -23.57 22.03 57.68
CA GLY A 328 -22.26 22.28 58.28
C GLY A 328 -21.66 23.69 58.11
N THR A 329 -22.14 24.50 57.18
CA THR A 329 -21.52 25.80 56.84
C THR A 329 -21.88 26.88 57.87
N PRO A 330 -20.90 27.52 58.54
CA PRO A 330 -21.16 28.58 59.51
C PRO A 330 -21.91 29.78 58.91
N PRO A 331 -22.86 30.41 59.62
CA PRO A 331 -23.63 31.56 59.11
C PRO A 331 -22.78 32.75 58.64
N LEU A 332 -21.58 32.93 59.21
CA LEU A 332 -20.62 33.95 58.80
C LEU A 332 -20.16 33.76 57.34
N LEU A 333 -19.93 32.51 56.92
CA LEU A 333 -19.48 32.20 55.56
C LEU A 333 -20.60 32.44 54.54
N ILE A 334 -21.84 32.12 54.91
CA ILE A 334 -23.02 32.42 54.10
C ILE A 334 -23.18 33.94 53.96
N ALA A 335 -23.03 34.71 55.05
CA ALA A 335 -23.09 36.16 55.01
C ALA A 335 -21.99 36.78 54.13
N ALA A 336 -20.77 36.22 54.14
CA ALA A 336 -19.67 36.63 53.27
C ALA A 336 -19.95 36.32 51.79
N GLY A 337 -20.44 35.11 51.48
CA GLY A 337 -20.84 34.72 50.13
C GLY A 337 -22.05 35.48 49.57
N CYS A 338 -22.88 36.09 50.42
CA CYS A 338 -23.95 37.01 50.06
C CYS A 338 -23.51 38.48 49.92
N GLY A 339 -22.27 38.82 50.29
CA GLY A 339 -21.80 40.20 50.36
C GLY A 339 -22.46 41.05 51.46
N ASN A 340 -23.05 40.41 52.48
CA ASN A 340 -23.84 41.12 53.51
C ASN A 340 -22.96 41.56 54.70
N ILE A 341 -22.26 42.68 54.51
CA ILE A 341 -21.36 43.29 55.50
C ILE A 341 -22.07 43.60 56.83
N GLN A 342 -23.34 44.05 56.79
CA GLN A 342 -24.11 44.34 58.01
C GLN A 342 -24.36 43.07 58.84
N MET A 343 -24.63 41.94 58.17
CA MET A 343 -24.80 40.64 58.84
C MET A 343 -23.46 40.11 59.37
N LEU A 344 -22.36 40.29 58.64
CA LEU A 344 -21.00 39.97 59.13
C LEU A 344 -20.67 40.74 60.41
N GLN A 345 -20.88 42.07 60.42
CA GLN A 345 -20.67 42.91 61.61
C GLN A 345 -21.52 42.44 62.81
N LEU A 346 -22.79 42.09 62.57
CA LEU A 346 -23.67 41.57 63.62
C LEU A 346 -23.19 40.22 64.17
N LEU A 347 -22.77 39.30 63.29
CA LEU A 347 -22.29 37.96 63.68
C LEU A 347 -20.96 38.03 64.45
N LEU A 348 -20.00 38.84 63.98
CA LEU A 348 -18.73 39.07 64.70
C LEU A 348 -18.98 39.70 66.07
N LYS A 349 -19.85 40.72 66.17
CA LYS A 349 -20.26 41.34 67.45
C LYS A 349 -20.96 40.37 68.41
N ARG A 350 -21.57 39.29 67.88
CA ARG A 350 -22.19 38.20 68.67
C ARG A 350 -21.23 37.07 69.02
N GLY A 351 -19.92 37.22 68.74
CA GLY A 351 -18.89 36.24 69.10
C GLY A 351 -18.64 35.16 68.05
N SER A 352 -19.13 35.34 66.81
CA SER A 352 -18.69 34.49 65.69
C SER A 352 -17.20 34.73 65.42
N ARG A 353 -16.40 33.67 65.30
CA ARG A 353 -14.98 33.79 64.97
C ARG A 353 -14.81 34.07 63.48
N ILE A 354 -13.89 34.96 63.10
CA ILE A 354 -13.64 35.31 61.70
C ILE A 354 -12.82 34.26 60.93
N ASP A 355 -12.14 33.37 61.64
CA ASP A 355 -11.30 32.30 61.10
C ASP A 355 -12.04 30.97 60.89
N VAL A 356 -13.38 30.97 60.97
CA VAL A 356 -14.19 29.77 60.72
C VAL A 356 -14.01 29.27 59.28
N GLN A 357 -14.00 27.96 59.15
CA GLN A 357 -14.01 27.23 57.89
C GLN A 357 -15.23 26.32 57.83
N ASP A 358 -15.73 26.03 56.63
CA ASP A 358 -16.74 25.00 56.42
C ASP A 358 -16.13 23.59 56.36
N LYS A 359 -16.95 22.57 56.06
CA LYS A 359 -16.46 21.20 55.89
C LYS A 359 -15.51 21.02 54.71
N ALA A 360 -15.47 21.95 53.75
CA ALA A 360 -14.49 21.96 52.67
C ALA A 360 -13.17 22.63 53.08
N GLY A 361 -13.08 23.28 54.26
CA GLY A 361 -11.90 24.06 54.66
C GLY A 361 -11.91 25.50 54.11
N SER A 362 -12.99 25.90 53.43
CA SER A 362 -13.12 27.25 52.86
C SER A 362 -13.53 28.26 53.93
N ASN A 363 -12.92 29.45 53.90
CA ASN A 363 -13.17 30.54 54.86
C ASN A 363 -14.02 31.69 54.26
N ALA A 364 -14.19 32.79 55.01
CA ALA A 364 -15.02 33.90 54.56
C ALA A 364 -14.48 34.62 53.31
N ILE A 365 -13.15 34.72 53.18
CA ILE A 365 -12.47 35.32 52.02
C ILE A 365 -12.70 34.46 50.77
N TYR A 366 -12.62 33.13 50.87
CA TYR A 366 -12.97 32.20 49.77
C TYR A 366 -14.38 32.46 49.25
N TRP A 367 -15.38 32.49 50.15
CA TRP A 367 -16.79 32.66 49.75
C TRP A 367 -17.08 34.05 49.19
N ALA A 368 -16.52 35.12 49.75
CA ALA A 368 -16.64 36.46 49.18
C ALA A 368 -15.94 36.58 47.80
N SER A 369 -14.79 35.91 47.63
CA SER A 369 -14.04 35.89 46.35
C SER A 369 -14.79 35.14 45.25
N ARG A 370 -15.44 34.02 45.59
CA ARG A 370 -16.29 33.23 44.68
C ARG A 370 -17.41 34.05 44.02
N HIS A 371 -17.97 34.99 44.77
CA HIS A 371 -19.12 35.79 44.36
C HIS A 371 -18.78 37.24 43.97
N GLY A 372 -17.48 37.59 43.90
CA GLY A 372 -17.04 38.91 43.40
C GLY A 372 -17.19 40.06 44.41
N HIS A 373 -17.31 39.79 45.72
CA HIS A 373 -17.70 40.79 46.72
C HIS A 373 -16.50 41.58 47.30
N VAL A 374 -15.89 42.44 46.48
CA VAL A 374 -14.70 43.24 46.85
C VAL A 374 -14.85 44.04 48.15
N GLU A 375 -15.97 44.75 48.36
CA GLU A 375 -16.20 45.50 49.61
C GLU A 375 -16.31 44.59 50.85
N THR A 376 -16.77 43.35 50.66
CA THR A 376 -16.78 42.35 51.74
C THR A 376 -15.37 41.83 52.02
N LEU A 377 -14.52 41.69 50.99
CA LEU A 377 -13.11 41.34 51.16
C LEU A 377 -12.33 42.43 51.90
N LYS A 378 -12.57 43.72 51.60
CA LYS A 378 -12.01 44.85 52.37
C LYS A 378 -12.39 44.74 53.84
N PHE A 379 -13.68 44.59 54.16
CA PHE A 379 -14.15 44.42 55.53
C PHE A 379 -13.53 43.18 56.23
N LEU A 380 -13.42 42.05 55.54
CA LEU A 380 -12.81 40.83 56.10
C LEU A 380 -11.31 41.02 56.37
N ASN A 381 -10.59 41.73 55.50
CA ASN A 381 -9.18 42.08 55.67
C ASN A 381 -8.95 43.04 56.84
N GLU A 382 -9.76 44.11 56.97
CA GLU A 382 -9.75 45.04 58.11
C GLU A 382 -9.96 44.34 59.46
N ASN A 383 -10.69 43.22 59.47
CA ASN A 383 -10.96 42.41 60.66
C ASN A 383 -9.98 41.23 60.81
N ASN A 384 -8.87 41.19 60.05
CA ASN A 384 -7.82 40.16 60.09
C ASN A 384 -8.32 38.72 59.79
N CYS A 385 -9.23 38.54 58.83
CA CYS A 385 -9.56 37.21 58.33
C CYS A 385 -8.33 36.59 57.61
N PRO A 386 -7.94 35.33 57.90
CA PRO A 386 -6.76 34.73 57.29
C PRO A 386 -6.85 34.64 55.76
N LEU A 387 -5.87 35.21 55.04
CA LEU A 387 -5.92 35.40 53.59
C LEU A 387 -5.71 34.09 52.80
N ASP A 388 -4.53 33.49 52.93
CA ASP A 388 -4.09 32.35 52.11
C ASP A 388 -4.50 30.98 52.69
N VAL A 389 -5.76 30.87 53.12
CA VAL A 389 -6.33 29.58 53.54
C VAL A 389 -6.56 28.70 52.31
N LYS A 390 -6.02 27.48 52.36
CA LYS A 390 -6.30 26.42 51.38
C LYS A 390 -7.46 25.55 51.86
N ASP A 391 -8.38 25.28 50.94
CA ASP A 391 -9.47 24.32 51.17
C ASP A 391 -8.98 22.86 51.01
N LYS A 392 -9.92 21.91 51.00
CA LYS A 392 -9.65 20.48 50.79
C LYS A 392 -9.24 20.14 49.34
N SER A 393 -9.47 21.01 48.37
CA SER A 393 -8.93 20.95 47.00
C SER A 393 -7.50 21.49 46.95
N GLY A 394 -7.05 22.21 47.98
CA GLY A 394 -5.80 22.97 47.97
C GLY A 394 -5.95 24.37 47.36
N GLU A 395 -7.16 24.75 46.95
CA GLU A 395 -7.47 26.03 46.32
C GLU A 395 -7.47 27.15 47.37
N THR A 396 -6.89 28.29 47.00
CA THR A 396 -6.98 29.55 47.77
C THR A 396 -8.07 30.45 47.20
N ALA A 397 -8.41 31.53 47.92
CA ALA A 397 -9.30 32.56 47.41
C ALA A 397 -8.91 33.11 46.02
N LEU A 398 -7.61 33.19 45.72
CA LEU A 398 -7.10 33.64 44.42
C LEU A 398 -7.38 32.63 43.29
N HIS A 399 -7.30 31.31 43.57
CA HIS A 399 -7.68 30.27 42.59
C HIS A 399 -9.15 30.44 42.19
N VAL A 400 -10.02 30.58 43.19
CA VAL A 400 -11.46 30.73 42.98
C VAL A 400 -11.78 32.04 42.26
N ALA A 401 -11.18 33.16 42.67
CA ALA A 401 -11.36 34.44 41.98
C ALA A 401 -10.97 34.35 40.50
N ALA A 402 -9.86 33.65 40.19
CA ALA A 402 -9.43 33.42 38.82
C ALA A 402 -10.35 32.44 38.06
N ARG A 403 -10.79 31.35 38.70
CA ARG A 403 -11.71 30.34 38.12
C ARG A 403 -13.10 30.93 37.78
N TYR A 404 -13.53 31.97 38.49
CA TYR A 404 -14.80 32.68 38.26
C TYR A 404 -14.66 34.02 37.51
N GLY A 405 -13.45 34.44 37.14
CA GLY A 405 -13.21 35.62 36.29
C GLY A 405 -13.27 36.98 36.99
N HIS A 406 -13.16 37.03 38.32
CA HIS A 406 -13.32 38.25 39.12
C HIS A 406 -12.03 39.07 39.19
N VAL A 407 -11.75 39.87 38.16
CA VAL A 407 -10.52 40.70 38.04
C VAL A 407 -10.30 41.60 39.26
N ASP A 408 -11.32 42.35 39.67
CA ASP A 408 -11.23 43.30 40.79
C ASP A 408 -10.90 42.61 42.12
N VAL A 409 -11.38 41.37 42.29
CA VAL A 409 -11.04 40.53 43.44
C VAL A 409 -9.58 40.07 43.36
N VAL A 410 -9.11 39.63 42.20
CA VAL A 410 -7.71 39.21 42.00
C VAL A 410 -6.75 40.37 42.25
N GLN A 411 -7.02 41.55 41.68
CA GLN A 411 -6.24 42.76 41.94
C GLN A 411 -6.23 43.13 43.43
N PHE A 412 -7.39 43.10 44.09
CA PHE A 412 -7.48 43.38 45.53
C PHE A 412 -6.68 42.38 46.36
N LEU A 413 -6.86 41.06 46.14
CA LEU A 413 -6.17 40.00 46.88
C LEU A 413 -4.65 40.07 46.70
N CYS A 414 -4.15 40.35 45.48
CA CYS A 414 -2.73 40.60 45.24
C CYS A 414 -2.24 41.87 45.97
N SER A 415 -3.02 42.95 45.96
CA SER A 415 -2.65 44.22 46.64
C SER A 415 -2.53 44.11 48.17
N ILE A 416 -3.22 43.15 48.78
CA ILE A 416 -3.10 42.84 50.22
C ILE A 416 -2.11 41.69 50.52
N GLY A 417 -1.35 41.25 49.53
CA GLY A 417 -0.23 40.31 49.70
C GLY A 417 -0.56 38.82 49.60
N SER A 418 -1.67 38.43 48.96
CA SER A 418 -1.94 37.00 48.68
C SER A 418 -0.92 36.47 47.68
N TYR A 419 -0.34 35.30 47.95
CA TYR A 419 0.73 34.73 47.12
C TYR A 419 0.17 34.04 45.86
N PRO A 420 0.49 34.53 44.63
CA PRO A 420 -0.18 34.07 43.41
C PRO A 420 0.32 32.74 42.86
N ASN A 421 1.42 32.20 43.41
CA ASN A 421 2.06 30.96 42.95
C ASN A 421 1.70 29.75 43.82
N PHE A 422 0.69 29.84 44.68
CA PHE A 422 0.19 28.64 45.34
C PHE A 422 -0.34 27.66 44.32
N GLN A 423 0.02 26.39 44.51
CA GLN A 423 -0.52 25.27 43.76
C GLN A 423 -1.63 24.56 44.54
N ASP A 424 -2.71 24.16 43.88
CA ASP A 424 -3.75 23.30 44.44
C ASP A 424 -3.33 21.81 44.45
N LYS A 425 -4.27 20.90 44.70
CA LYS A 425 -3.98 19.46 44.69
C LYS A 425 -3.69 18.87 43.32
N GLU A 426 -4.09 19.50 42.22
CA GLU A 426 -3.75 19.10 40.85
C GLU A 426 -2.52 19.87 40.33
N GLU A 427 -1.81 20.54 41.24
CA GLU A 427 -0.64 21.38 40.98
C GLU A 427 -0.96 22.61 40.10
N GLU A 428 -2.25 22.92 39.89
CA GLU A 428 -2.71 24.12 39.17
C GLU A 428 -2.47 25.37 40.02
N THR A 429 -2.18 26.48 39.36
CA THR A 429 -2.10 27.82 39.97
C THR A 429 -3.32 28.66 39.58
N PRO A 430 -3.59 29.82 40.23
CA PRO A 430 -4.60 30.78 39.78
C PRO A 430 -4.42 31.20 38.31
N LEU A 431 -3.19 31.24 37.80
CA LEU A 431 -2.90 31.54 36.40
C LEU A 431 -3.30 30.40 35.46
N HIS A 432 -3.15 29.13 35.87
CA HIS A 432 -3.73 27.99 35.13
C HIS A 432 -5.27 28.10 35.09
N CYS A 433 -5.91 28.45 36.22
CA CYS A 433 -7.35 28.67 36.25
C CYS A 433 -7.80 29.77 35.27
N ALA A 434 -7.09 30.89 35.20
CA ALA A 434 -7.36 31.97 34.25
C ALA A 434 -7.15 31.53 32.78
N ALA A 435 -6.05 30.82 32.50
CA ALA A 435 -5.72 30.27 31.18
C ALA A 435 -6.70 29.17 30.73
N TRP A 436 -7.25 28.38 31.65
CA TRP A 436 -8.25 27.36 31.36
C TRP A 436 -9.62 27.97 30.97
N HIS A 437 -10.01 29.05 31.65
CA HIS A 437 -11.33 29.67 31.46
C HIS A 437 -11.34 30.82 30.43
N GLY A 438 -10.16 31.29 29.99
CA GLY A 438 -10.05 32.32 28.94
C GLY A 438 -10.16 33.76 29.47
N TYR A 439 -9.93 33.98 30.76
CA TYR A 439 -10.04 35.31 31.37
C TYR A 439 -8.75 36.12 31.22
N TYR A 440 -8.55 36.71 30.03
CA TYR A 440 -7.39 37.57 29.72
C TYR A 440 -7.10 38.61 30.81
N SER A 441 -8.10 39.39 31.22
CA SER A 441 -7.91 40.45 32.23
C SER A 441 -7.47 39.91 33.60
N VAL A 442 -7.83 38.68 33.95
CA VAL A 442 -7.33 37.99 35.16
C VAL A 442 -5.89 37.53 34.96
N ALA A 443 -5.60 36.87 33.84
CA ALA A 443 -4.25 36.39 33.53
C ALA A 443 -3.25 37.56 33.54
N LYS A 444 -3.62 38.69 32.93
CA LYS A 444 -2.86 39.94 32.96
C LYS A 444 -2.67 40.47 34.38
N ALA A 445 -3.73 40.59 35.19
CA ALA A 445 -3.62 41.06 36.56
C ALA A 445 -2.74 40.16 37.46
N LEU A 446 -2.66 38.85 37.17
CA LEU A 446 -1.75 37.92 37.84
C LEU A 446 -0.30 38.10 37.35
N CYS A 447 -0.08 38.32 36.05
CA CYS A 447 1.24 38.59 35.49
C CYS A 447 1.82 39.93 35.99
N GLU A 448 0.99 40.97 36.07
CA GLU A 448 1.33 42.28 36.67
C GLU A 448 1.61 42.21 38.18
N ALA A 449 1.27 41.09 38.84
CA ALA A 449 1.55 40.80 40.25
C ALA A 449 2.78 39.88 40.45
N ASP A 450 3.71 39.85 39.49
CA ASP A 450 4.96 39.07 39.50
C ASP A 450 4.78 37.56 39.78
N CYS A 451 3.69 36.96 39.27
CA CYS A 451 3.49 35.52 39.35
C CYS A 451 4.44 34.74 38.40
N ASN A 452 4.80 33.52 38.78
CA ASN A 452 5.66 32.66 37.97
C ASN A 452 4.83 31.95 36.90
N VAL A 453 4.92 32.49 35.68
CA VAL A 453 4.21 32.00 34.48
C VAL A 453 4.63 30.60 34.00
N ASN A 454 5.71 30.02 34.55
CA ASN A 454 6.31 28.76 34.10
C ASN A 454 6.11 27.58 35.07
N ILE A 455 5.28 27.74 36.12
CA ILE A 455 4.89 26.62 36.99
C ILE A 455 4.12 25.57 36.16
N LYS A 456 4.38 24.29 36.43
CA LYS A 456 3.68 23.16 35.79
C LYS A 456 2.64 22.56 36.72
N ASN A 457 1.49 22.18 36.18
CA ASN A 457 0.49 21.34 36.85
C ASN A 457 0.87 19.85 36.80
N LYS A 458 0.02 18.99 37.38
CA LYS A 458 0.24 17.53 37.40
C LYS A 458 0.34 16.89 36.02
N GLU A 459 -0.23 17.47 34.97
CA GLU A 459 -0.13 16.95 33.60
C GLU A 459 1.18 17.40 32.91
N GLY A 460 1.98 18.23 33.58
CA GLY A 460 3.17 18.86 33.05
C GLY A 460 2.87 20.11 32.22
N GLU A 461 1.60 20.52 32.10
CA GLU A 461 1.22 21.74 31.40
C GLU A 461 1.63 22.98 32.20
N THR A 462 2.11 24.00 31.51
CA THR A 462 2.19 25.39 32.01
C THR A 462 0.92 26.14 31.60
N PRO A 463 0.63 27.33 32.18
CA PRO A 463 -0.49 28.16 31.73
C PRO A 463 -0.44 28.49 30.22
N LEU A 464 0.76 28.59 29.64
CA LEU A 464 0.97 28.78 28.20
C LEU A 464 0.47 27.58 27.39
N LEU A 465 0.79 26.36 27.83
CA LEU A 465 0.32 25.12 27.20
C LEU A 465 -1.20 25.01 27.25
N THR A 466 -1.81 25.25 28.43
CA THR A 466 -3.26 25.23 28.63
C THR A 466 -3.99 26.29 27.77
N ALA A 467 -3.47 27.53 27.71
CA ALA A 467 -4.03 28.60 26.88
C ALA A 467 -3.91 28.28 25.37
N SER A 468 -2.76 27.74 24.95
CA SER A 468 -2.48 27.38 23.55
C SER A 468 -3.37 26.24 23.06
N ALA A 469 -3.62 25.22 23.89
CA ALA A 469 -4.56 24.14 23.59
C ALA A 469 -6.00 24.67 23.43
N ARG A 470 -6.40 25.69 24.19
CA ARG A 470 -7.74 26.27 24.14
C ARG A 470 -7.95 27.34 23.08
N GLY A 471 -6.89 27.95 22.57
CA GLY A 471 -6.97 28.95 21.50
C GLY A 471 -7.05 30.41 21.98
N TYR A 472 -6.74 30.69 23.25
CA TYR A 472 -6.81 32.04 23.80
C TYR A 472 -5.56 32.85 23.46
N HIS A 473 -5.50 33.39 22.24
CA HIS A 473 -4.32 34.09 21.74
C HIS A 473 -3.90 35.29 22.61
N ASP A 474 -4.85 36.07 23.15
CA ASP A 474 -4.54 37.21 24.03
C ASP A 474 -3.80 36.78 25.30
N ILE A 475 -4.12 35.60 25.83
CA ILE A 475 -3.44 35.02 27.00
C ILE A 475 -2.06 34.49 26.60
N VAL A 476 -1.94 33.83 25.45
CA VAL A 476 -0.65 33.35 24.93
C VAL A 476 0.32 34.51 24.69
N GLU A 477 -0.16 35.61 24.12
CA GLU A 477 0.62 36.83 23.92
C GLU A 477 1.03 37.46 25.26
N CYS A 478 0.09 37.67 26.17
CA CYS A 478 0.37 38.19 27.52
C CYS A 478 1.40 37.34 28.27
N LEU A 479 1.31 36.01 28.19
CA LEU A 479 2.26 35.10 28.85
C LEU A 479 3.65 35.18 28.21
N ALA A 480 3.75 35.25 26.88
CA ALA A 480 5.02 35.42 26.18
C ALA A 480 5.70 36.74 26.54
N GLU A 481 4.95 37.86 26.59
CA GLU A 481 5.45 39.17 27.02
C GLU A 481 6.02 39.16 28.45
N HIS A 482 5.46 38.33 29.34
CA HIS A 482 5.90 38.16 30.73
C HIS A 482 6.87 36.98 30.94
N GLY A 483 7.54 36.52 29.88
CA GLY A 483 8.64 35.56 29.99
C GLY A 483 8.24 34.09 30.13
N ALA A 484 7.10 33.69 29.57
CA ALA A 484 6.73 32.28 29.46
C ALA A 484 7.69 31.53 28.52
N ASP A 485 8.13 30.35 28.95
CA ASP A 485 8.99 29.45 28.19
C ASP A 485 8.18 28.78 27.06
N LEU A 486 8.45 29.20 25.83
CA LEU A 486 7.78 28.70 24.61
C LEU A 486 8.13 27.24 24.29
N ASP A 487 9.27 26.75 24.79
CA ASP A 487 9.78 25.39 24.58
C ASP A 487 9.43 24.46 25.76
N ALA A 488 8.68 24.94 26.75
CA ALA A 488 8.17 24.13 27.85
C ALA A 488 7.24 23.02 27.33
N THR A 489 7.52 21.77 27.70
CA THR A 489 6.72 20.62 27.28
C THR A 489 5.75 20.09 28.34
N ASP A 490 4.63 19.52 27.91
CA ASP A 490 3.81 18.61 28.73
C ASP A 490 4.51 17.26 28.99
N LYS A 491 3.82 16.31 29.66
CA LYS A 491 4.30 14.94 29.88
C LYS A 491 4.52 14.11 28.61
N ASP A 492 3.84 14.43 27.52
CA ASP A 492 3.97 13.76 26.22
C ASP A 492 5.07 14.41 25.33
N GLY A 493 5.72 15.47 25.82
CA GLY A 493 6.75 16.20 25.07
C GLY A 493 6.19 17.23 24.07
N HIS A 494 4.91 17.60 24.15
CA HIS A 494 4.32 18.64 23.30
C HIS A 494 4.67 20.04 23.84
N ILE A 495 5.23 20.90 22.98
CA ILE A 495 5.32 22.34 23.23
C ILE A 495 4.00 23.05 22.87
N ALA A 496 3.88 24.33 23.21
CA ALA A 496 2.70 25.17 22.93
C ALA A 496 2.25 25.10 21.47
N LEU A 497 3.20 25.07 20.53
CA LEU A 497 2.94 24.99 19.10
C LEU A 497 2.32 23.65 18.69
N HIS A 498 2.75 22.51 19.26
CA HIS A 498 2.11 21.21 19.00
C HIS A 498 0.64 21.21 19.44
N LEU A 499 0.35 21.75 20.64
CA LEU A 499 -1.01 21.79 21.17
C LEU A 499 -1.91 22.70 20.34
N ALA A 500 -1.43 23.88 19.97
CA ALA A 500 -2.15 24.82 19.09
C ALA A 500 -2.44 24.19 17.72
N VAL A 501 -1.46 23.52 17.10
CA VAL A 501 -1.63 22.82 15.82
C VAL A 501 -2.64 21.68 15.93
N ARG A 502 -2.49 20.80 16.93
CA ARG A 502 -3.38 19.64 17.19
C ARG A 502 -4.83 20.05 17.47
N ARG A 503 -5.03 21.26 18.01
CA ARG A 503 -6.35 21.85 18.27
C ARG A 503 -6.83 22.79 17.15
N CYS A 504 -6.05 22.93 16.08
CA CYS A 504 -6.32 23.77 14.90
C CYS A 504 -6.44 25.29 15.19
N GLN A 505 -5.74 25.79 16.20
CA GLN A 505 -5.81 27.17 16.68
C GLN A 505 -4.91 28.10 15.86
N MET A 506 -5.39 28.53 14.69
CA MET A 506 -4.60 29.31 13.72
C MET A 506 -3.96 30.58 14.31
N GLU A 507 -4.72 31.41 15.02
CA GLU A 507 -4.17 32.68 15.52
C GLU A 507 -3.08 32.45 16.58
N VAL A 508 -3.27 31.47 17.49
CA VAL A 508 -2.23 31.04 18.42
C VAL A 508 -0.97 30.53 17.68
N VAL A 509 -1.13 29.75 16.61
CA VAL A 509 0.01 29.29 15.79
C VAL A 509 0.79 30.48 15.22
N LYS A 510 0.11 31.50 14.69
CA LYS A 510 0.78 32.73 14.22
C LYS A 510 1.49 33.46 15.35
N THR A 511 0.82 33.68 16.49
CA THR A 511 1.40 34.36 17.65
C THR A 511 2.68 33.66 18.11
N LEU A 512 2.65 32.34 18.31
CA LEU A 512 3.82 31.55 18.72
C LEU A 512 4.98 31.61 17.70
N ILE A 513 4.68 31.58 16.41
CA ILE A 513 5.69 31.75 15.35
C ILE A 513 6.29 33.17 15.40
N SER A 514 5.47 34.21 15.56
CA SER A 514 5.95 35.60 15.66
C SER A 514 6.75 35.90 16.93
N GLN A 515 6.49 35.16 18.02
CA GLN A 515 7.25 35.22 19.27
C GLN A 515 8.51 34.33 19.24
N GLY A 516 8.84 33.69 18.11
CA GLY A 516 10.11 32.99 17.91
C GLY A 516 10.19 31.55 18.43
N CYS A 517 9.06 30.87 18.64
CA CYS A 517 9.00 29.47 19.07
C CYS A 517 9.71 28.51 18.08
N PHE A 518 10.38 27.47 18.59
CA PHE A 518 11.12 26.52 17.75
C PHE A 518 10.19 25.59 16.94
N VAL A 519 9.99 25.92 15.66
CA VAL A 519 9.03 25.24 14.77
C VAL A 519 9.33 23.77 14.46
N ASP A 520 10.58 23.32 14.65
CA ASP A 520 11.04 21.94 14.39
C ASP A 520 11.20 21.11 15.67
N PHE A 521 10.67 21.56 16.82
CA PHE A 521 10.70 20.80 18.08
C PHE A 521 10.06 19.41 17.90
N GLN A 522 10.67 18.36 18.44
CA GLN A 522 10.16 16.99 18.33
C GLN A 522 9.53 16.49 19.64
N ASP A 523 8.30 15.96 19.56
CA ASP A 523 7.59 15.33 20.69
C ASP A 523 8.24 14.00 21.14
N GLN A 524 7.70 13.34 22.17
CA GLN A 524 8.22 12.04 22.64
C GLN A 524 8.21 10.93 21.56
N HIS A 525 7.47 11.09 20.47
CA HIS A 525 7.39 10.18 19.33
C HIS A 525 8.24 10.65 18.13
N GLY A 526 8.92 11.79 18.23
CA GLY A 526 9.71 12.40 17.15
C GLY A 526 8.89 13.25 16.16
N ASN A 527 7.61 13.50 16.41
CA ASN A 527 6.79 14.34 15.53
C ASN A 527 7.10 15.82 15.78
N THR A 528 7.29 16.59 14.70
CA THR A 528 7.26 18.06 14.74
C THR A 528 5.83 18.59 14.65
N PRO A 529 5.56 19.87 14.95
CA PRO A 529 4.26 20.50 14.68
C PRO A 529 3.80 20.29 13.23
N LEU A 530 4.73 20.31 12.25
CA LEU A 530 4.43 20.01 10.86
C LEU A 530 3.93 18.57 10.64
N HIS A 531 4.48 17.57 11.34
CA HIS A 531 3.95 16.20 11.29
C HIS A 531 2.48 16.14 11.75
N VAL A 532 2.13 16.86 12.82
CA VAL A 532 0.75 16.92 13.34
C VAL A 532 -0.17 17.63 12.34
N ALA A 533 0.23 18.79 11.83
CA ALA A 533 -0.54 19.54 10.82
C ALA A 533 -0.80 18.73 9.54
N CYS A 534 0.21 18.00 9.07
CA CYS A 534 0.15 17.15 7.88
C CYS A 534 -0.70 15.89 8.09
N LYS A 535 -0.65 15.30 9.29
CA LYS A 535 -1.51 14.16 9.68
C LYS A 535 -2.99 14.58 9.73
N ASP A 536 -3.30 15.71 10.33
CA ASP A 536 -4.68 16.19 10.50
C ASP A 536 -5.22 16.91 9.24
N GLY A 537 -4.32 17.22 8.30
CA GLY A 537 -4.63 17.75 6.97
C GLY A 537 -5.01 19.23 6.94
N ASN A 538 -4.58 20.01 7.93
CA ASN A 538 -4.94 21.43 8.06
C ASN A 538 -4.04 22.29 7.17
N VAL A 539 -4.38 22.39 5.88
CA VAL A 539 -3.58 23.12 4.85
C VAL A 539 -3.17 24.54 5.31
N PRO A 540 -4.05 25.41 5.84
CA PRO A 540 -3.62 26.71 6.35
C PRO A 540 -2.50 26.67 7.41
N ILE A 541 -2.53 25.71 8.34
CA ILE A 541 -1.48 25.56 9.36
C ILE A 541 -0.19 25.00 8.74
N VAL A 542 -0.30 24.06 7.80
CA VAL A 542 0.86 23.58 7.03
C VAL A 542 1.53 24.74 6.29
N MET A 543 0.75 25.62 5.65
CA MET A 543 1.28 26.80 4.97
C MET A 543 2.01 27.73 5.95
N ALA A 544 1.39 28.09 7.08
CA ALA A 544 2.00 28.97 8.08
C ALA A 544 3.31 28.40 8.67
N LEU A 545 3.39 27.08 8.89
CA LEU A 545 4.62 26.42 9.35
C LEU A 545 5.71 26.41 8.26
N CYS A 546 5.35 26.15 6.99
CA CYS A 546 6.30 26.20 5.88
C CYS A 546 6.80 27.63 5.60
N GLU A 547 5.94 28.64 5.74
CA GLU A 547 6.31 30.06 5.66
C GLU A 547 7.28 30.49 6.79
N ALA A 548 7.30 29.76 7.91
CA ALA A 548 8.27 29.90 8.99
C ALA A 548 9.59 29.12 8.78
N ASN A 549 9.86 28.63 7.56
CA ASN A 549 11.08 27.89 7.18
C ASN A 549 11.37 26.60 8.00
N CYS A 550 10.34 25.91 8.48
CA CYS A 550 10.51 24.59 9.11
C CYS A 550 11.09 23.52 8.17
N ASN A 551 11.77 22.52 8.72
CA ASN A 551 12.38 21.43 7.96
C ASN A 551 11.33 20.38 7.56
N LEU A 552 11.05 20.31 6.25
CA LEU A 552 10.01 19.45 5.67
C LEU A 552 10.31 17.94 5.75
N ASP A 553 11.57 17.55 5.95
CA ASP A 553 12.05 16.17 5.83
C ASP A 553 12.51 15.55 7.16
N VAL A 554 12.23 16.22 8.30
CA VAL A 554 12.45 15.62 9.64
C VAL A 554 11.70 14.30 9.73
N THR A 555 12.36 13.24 10.22
CA THR A 555 11.72 11.93 10.45
C THR A 555 11.38 11.74 11.93
N ASN A 556 10.16 11.29 12.21
CA ASN A 556 9.79 10.82 13.55
C ASN A 556 10.41 9.44 13.90
N LYS A 557 10.16 8.93 15.12
CA LYS A 557 10.72 7.64 15.60
C LYS A 557 10.26 6.41 14.80
N TYR A 558 9.29 6.57 13.89
CA TYR A 558 8.83 5.54 12.94
C TYR A 558 9.41 5.74 11.53
N GLY A 559 10.45 6.58 11.39
CA GLY A 559 11.08 6.94 10.11
C GLY A 559 10.14 7.67 9.14
N ARG A 560 9.00 8.21 9.59
CA ARG A 560 8.03 8.90 8.74
C ARG A 560 8.31 10.39 8.76
N THR A 561 8.31 11.02 7.59
CA THR A 561 8.31 12.49 7.43
C THR A 561 6.88 13.04 7.45
N PRO A 562 6.65 14.36 7.57
CA PRO A 562 5.32 14.96 7.43
C PRO A 562 4.62 14.58 6.12
N LEU A 563 5.37 14.49 5.00
CA LEU A 563 4.85 14.07 3.70
C LEU A 563 4.28 12.64 3.75
N HIS A 564 4.94 11.72 4.44
CA HIS A 564 4.43 10.36 4.65
C HIS A 564 3.08 10.35 5.40
N LEU A 565 2.91 11.22 6.41
CA LEU A 565 1.67 11.29 7.17
C LEU A 565 0.52 11.89 6.36
N ALA A 566 0.79 12.95 5.59
CA ALA A 566 -0.18 13.53 4.66
C ALA A 566 -0.61 12.55 3.57
N ALA A 567 0.35 11.82 2.98
CA ALA A 567 0.09 10.80 1.95
C ALA A 567 -0.69 9.61 2.51
N ASN A 568 -0.30 9.08 3.68
CA ASN A 568 -0.99 7.95 4.33
C ASN A 568 -2.45 8.28 4.68
N ASN A 569 -2.74 9.53 5.05
CA ASN A 569 -4.09 9.99 5.37
C ASN A 569 -4.87 10.52 4.14
N GLY A 570 -4.28 10.45 2.94
CA GLY A 570 -4.93 10.83 1.68
C GLY A 570 -5.13 12.34 1.49
N VAL A 571 -4.38 13.18 2.21
CA VAL A 571 -4.56 14.64 2.18
C VAL A 571 -3.84 15.25 0.97
N LEU A 572 -4.43 15.06 -0.22
CA LEU A 572 -3.83 15.44 -1.50
C LEU A 572 -3.38 16.90 -1.59
N ASP A 573 -4.11 17.84 -0.98
CA ASP A 573 -3.76 19.26 -1.03
C ASP A 573 -2.50 19.58 -0.21
N VAL A 574 -2.33 18.95 0.95
CA VAL A 574 -1.09 19.04 1.76
C VAL A 574 0.06 18.36 1.03
N VAL A 575 -0.14 17.16 0.48
CA VAL A 575 0.89 16.46 -0.32
C VAL A 575 1.36 17.33 -1.47
N ARG A 576 0.43 17.91 -2.24
CA ARG A 576 0.76 18.81 -3.36
C ARG A 576 1.54 20.04 -2.90
N PHE A 577 1.13 20.66 -1.80
CA PHE A 577 1.82 21.83 -1.25
C PHE A 577 3.24 21.48 -0.80
N LEU A 578 3.42 20.41 -0.03
CA LEU A 578 4.75 19.94 0.42
C LEU A 578 5.69 19.61 -0.75
N CYS A 579 5.19 18.95 -1.80
CA CYS A 579 5.98 18.70 -3.00
C CYS A 579 6.38 19.99 -3.74
N LEU A 580 5.52 21.02 -3.73
CA LEU A 580 5.83 22.33 -4.32
C LEU A 580 6.81 23.14 -3.46
N THR A 581 6.79 23.00 -2.14
CA THR A 581 7.76 23.61 -1.22
C THR A 581 9.07 22.82 -1.11
N GLY A 582 9.23 21.72 -1.84
CA GLY A 582 10.50 20.99 -1.99
C GLY A 582 10.74 19.83 -1.02
N ALA A 583 9.70 19.29 -0.36
CA ALA A 583 9.84 18.09 0.47
C ALA A 583 10.30 16.88 -0.36
N ASN A 584 11.14 16.02 0.22
CA ASN A 584 11.72 14.87 -0.46
C ASN A 584 10.67 13.76 -0.71
N VAL A 585 10.21 13.67 -1.96
CA VAL A 585 9.25 12.66 -2.42
C VAL A 585 9.79 11.22 -2.44
N GLU A 586 11.12 11.05 -2.44
CA GLU A 586 11.80 9.75 -2.43
C GLU A 586 12.23 9.33 -1.01
N ALA A 587 11.83 10.07 0.03
CA ALA A 587 12.05 9.67 1.41
C ALA A 587 11.31 8.34 1.70
N LEU A 588 11.94 7.43 2.44
CA LEU A 588 11.42 6.09 2.72
C LEU A 588 11.20 5.90 4.24
N THR A 589 10.07 5.31 4.63
CA THR A 589 9.83 4.95 6.04
C THR A 589 10.81 3.87 6.55
N SER A 590 11.01 3.77 7.87
CA SER A 590 11.82 2.67 8.45
C SER A 590 11.24 1.29 8.13
N ASP A 591 9.91 1.17 8.05
CA ASP A 591 9.22 -0.05 7.62
C ASP A 591 9.38 -0.32 6.13
N ALA A 592 9.50 0.72 5.30
CA ALA A 592 9.84 0.58 3.88
C ALA A 592 11.32 0.28 3.66
N HIS A 593 12.24 0.78 4.50
CA HIS A 593 13.63 0.32 4.55
C HIS A 593 13.68 -1.17 4.90
N ARG A 594 12.99 -1.60 5.96
CA ARG A 594 12.89 -3.01 6.35
C ARG A 594 12.16 -3.85 5.30
N GLY A 595 11.14 -3.29 4.65
CA GLY A 595 10.33 -3.92 3.62
C GLY A 595 11.09 -4.11 2.32
N LEU A 596 11.81 -3.08 1.85
CA LEU A 596 12.76 -3.16 0.75
C LEU A 596 13.90 -4.11 1.08
N PHE A 597 14.46 -4.07 2.28
CA PHE A 597 15.47 -5.05 2.73
C PHE A 597 14.92 -6.49 2.63
N ILE A 598 13.72 -6.75 3.17
CA ILE A 598 13.03 -8.06 3.06
C ILE A 598 12.68 -8.42 1.61
N GLN A 599 12.36 -7.44 0.75
CA GLN A 599 12.00 -7.66 -0.65
C GLN A 599 13.24 -7.85 -1.55
N GLN A 600 14.38 -7.26 -1.18
CA GLN A 600 15.71 -7.50 -1.73
C GLN A 600 16.28 -8.86 -1.27
N LEU A 601 15.83 -9.36 -0.11
CA LEU A 601 16.10 -10.71 0.41
C LEU A 601 15.17 -11.79 -0.17
N ARG A 602 14.04 -11.42 -0.80
CA ARG A 602 13.16 -12.36 -1.51
C ARG A 602 13.70 -12.67 -2.91
N HIS A 603 13.78 -13.95 -3.25
CA HIS A 603 14.25 -14.40 -4.57
C HIS A 603 13.33 -13.88 -5.70
N THR A 604 13.89 -13.54 -6.85
CA THR A 604 13.09 -13.31 -8.06
C THR A 604 12.62 -14.65 -8.63
N GLN A 605 11.31 -14.91 -8.61
CA GLN A 605 10.70 -16.10 -9.22
C GLN A 605 10.88 -16.18 -10.74
N ASN A 606 11.23 -15.06 -11.39
CA ASN A 606 11.56 -15.03 -12.81
C ASN A 606 13.05 -15.37 -13.01
N PRO A 607 13.42 -16.50 -13.64
CA PRO A 607 14.80 -16.79 -13.96
C PRO A 607 15.32 -15.83 -15.03
N GLN A 608 16.46 -15.20 -14.75
CA GLN A 608 17.12 -14.29 -15.69
C GLN A 608 17.53 -15.03 -16.97
N PRO A 609 17.24 -14.51 -18.17
CA PRO A 609 17.50 -15.22 -19.42
C PRO A 609 19.00 -15.28 -19.71
N ARG A 610 19.57 -16.50 -19.72
CA ARG A 610 20.97 -16.73 -20.13
C ARG A 610 21.20 -16.21 -21.55
N ILE A 611 22.07 -15.20 -21.68
CA ILE A 611 22.55 -14.71 -22.99
C ILE A 611 23.49 -15.77 -23.59
N LYS A 612 22.93 -16.76 -24.29
CA LYS A 612 23.70 -17.79 -25.02
C LYS A 612 24.20 -17.25 -26.35
N LEU A 613 25.38 -16.63 -26.35
CA LEU A 613 26.11 -16.31 -27.57
C LEU A 613 26.59 -17.63 -28.22
N LYS A 614 26.17 -17.88 -29.47
CA LYS A 614 26.58 -19.03 -30.28
C LYS A 614 27.34 -18.52 -31.49
N LEU A 615 28.60 -18.92 -31.62
CA LEU A 615 29.40 -18.69 -32.82
C LEU A 615 29.14 -19.82 -33.81
N PHE A 616 28.80 -19.46 -35.04
CA PHE A 616 28.67 -20.39 -36.18
C PHE A 616 29.62 -19.94 -37.28
N GLY A 617 30.63 -20.75 -37.60
CA GLY A 617 31.61 -20.43 -38.65
C GLY A 617 32.83 -21.35 -38.61
N HIS A 618 33.30 -21.78 -39.79
CA HIS A 618 34.55 -22.53 -39.95
C HIS A 618 35.73 -21.55 -40.00
N SER A 619 36.89 -21.94 -39.46
CA SER A 619 38.18 -21.21 -39.54
C SER A 619 39.27 -22.01 -38.82
N GLY A 620 40.47 -22.05 -39.40
CA GLY A 620 41.65 -22.72 -38.84
C GLY A 620 42.75 -21.72 -38.45
N SER A 621 43.19 -21.77 -37.19
CA SER A 621 44.50 -21.34 -36.64
C SER A 621 44.40 -21.24 -35.11
N GLY A 622 45.20 -22.03 -34.37
CA GLY A 622 45.42 -22.03 -32.89
C GLY A 622 44.19 -22.12 -31.98
N LYS A 623 43.31 -21.11 -32.04
CA LYS A 623 41.97 -21.10 -31.44
C LYS A 623 41.02 -22.12 -32.08
N THR A 624 41.42 -22.73 -33.20
CA THR A 624 40.72 -23.82 -33.89
C THR A 624 40.19 -24.84 -32.91
N THR A 625 41.02 -25.29 -31.97
CA THR A 625 40.72 -26.43 -31.11
C THR A 625 39.63 -26.09 -30.10
N LEU A 626 39.67 -24.90 -29.47
CA LEU A 626 38.59 -24.45 -28.59
C LEU A 626 37.28 -24.21 -29.38
N VAL A 627 37.39 -23.65 -30.59
CA VAL A 627 36.25 -23.39 -31.48
C VAL A 627 35.68 -24.71 -32.06
N GLU A 628 36.51 -25.72 -32.29
CA GLU A 628 36.12 -27.08 -32.67
C GLU A 628 35.50 -27.80 -31.49
N SER A 629 36.08 -27.77 -30.28
CA SER A 629 35.38 -28.27 -29.07
C SER A 629 34.03 -27.58 -28.82
N LEU A 630 33.88 -26.31 -29.23
CA LEU A 630 32.60 -25.58 -29.20
C LEU A 630 31.63 -25.99 -30.33
N LYS A 631 32.11 -26.30 -31.54
CA LYS A 631 31.33 -26.85 -32.68
C LYS A 631 30.91 -28.29 -32.39
N CYS A 632 31.87 -29.12 -32.00
CA CYS A 632 31.78 -30.44 -31.39
C CYS A 632 31.17 -30.40 -29.98
N GLY A 633 30.41 -29.36 -29.63
CA GLY A 633 29.36 -29.39 -28.62
C GLY A 633 29.74 -29.74 -27.19
N LEU A 634 31.01 -30.02 -26.86
CA LEU A 634 31.51 -30.42 -25.55
C LEU A 634 30.95 -29.48 -24.48
N LEU A 635 31.39 -28.21 -24.54
CA LEU A 635 30.96 -27.13 -23.64
C LEU A 635 29.45 -26.82 -23.71
N ARG A 636 28.76 -27.20 -24.79
CA ARG A 636 27.32 -26.96 -24.95
C ARG A 636 26.47 -28.10 -24.37
N SER A 637 27.04 -29.30 -24.24
CA SER A 637 26.44 -30.48 -23.64
C SER A 637 26.64 -30.52 -22.12
N PHE A 638 27.82 -30.11 -21.61
CA PHE A 638 28.09 -30.04 -20.16
C PHE A 638 27.08 -29.19 -19.38
N PHE A 639 26.54 -28.13 -20.01
CA PHE A 639 25.57 -27.22 -19.39
C PHE A 639 24.12 -27.49 -19.84
N ARG A 640 23.79 -28.75 -20.15
CA ARG A 640 22.43 -29.19 -20.47
C ARG A 640 21.99 -30.27 -19.47
N ARG A 641 20.96 -29.96 -18.69
CA ARG A 641 20.38 -30.79 -17.62
C ARG A 641 20.28 -32.27 -17.99
N ARG A 642 20.97 -33.15 -17.25
CA ARG A 642 20.41 -34.48 -16.93
C ARG A 642 19.13 -34.22 -16.12
N ARG A 643 18.02 -34.90 -16.44
CA ARG A 643 16.88 -34.97 -15.52
C ARG A 643 17.18 -36.06 -14.49
N PRO A 644 16.98 -35.84 -13.18
CA PRO A 644 17.08 -36.92 -12.21
C PRO A 644 16.03 -37.99 -12.51
N ARG A 645 16.43 -39.26 -12.52
CA ARG A 645 15.51 -40.40 -12.54
C ARG A 645 14.92 -40.55 -11.13
N LEU A 646 13.65 -40.20 -10.95
CA LEU A 646 12.97 -40.50 -9.69
C LEU A 646 12.71 -42.00 -9.58
N SER A 647 13.33 -42.64 -8.58
CA SER A 647 12.89 -43.95 -8.08
C SER A 647 11.51 -43.83 -7.46
N SER A 648 10.62 -44.75 -7.79
CA SER A 648 9.25 -44.79 -7.28
C SER A 648 9.21 -45.16 -5.80
N THR A 649 8.74 -44.23 -4.94
CA THR A 649 7.59 -44.40 -4.03
C THR A 649 7.48 -43.19 -3.07
N ASN A 650 6.50 -42.30 -3.31
CA ASN A 650 5.55 -41.81 -2.30
C ASN A 650 4.76 -40.61 -2.83
N SER A 651 3.48 -40.58 -2.51
CA SER A 651 2.54 -39.54 -2.91
C SER A 651 2.56 -38.38 -1.93
N THR A 652 3.07 -37.21 -2.34
CA THR A 652 2.42 -35.90 -2.10
C THR A 652 3.13 -34.74 -2.80
N ARG A 653 2.32 -33.89 -3.45
CA ARG A 653 2.55 -32.46 -3.78
C ARG A 653 3.99 -31.96 -4.00
N PHE A 654 4.33 -31.81 -5.27
CA PHE A 654 4.97 -30.58 -5.76
C PHE A 654 4.09 -29.97 -6.87
N PRO A 655 3.86 -28.65 -6.92
CA PRO A 655 3.26 -28.02 -8.09
C PRO A 655 4.23 -28.15 -9.28
N PRO A 656 3.73 -28.29 -10.51
CA PRO A 656 4.60 -28.40 -11.68
C PRO A 656 5.45 -27.14 -11.84
N SER A 657 6.71 -27.32 -12.25
CA SER A 657 7.58 -26.24 -12.74
C SER A 657 6.80 -25.34 -13.71
N PRO A 658 6.99 -24.01 -13.70
CA PRO A 658 6.11 -23.08 -14.38
C PRO A 658 6.06 -23.32 -15.89
N LEU A 659 5.07 -24.10 -16.31
CA LEU A 659 4.45 -23.99 -17.62
C LEU A 659 3.97 -22.54 -17.71
N SER A 660 4.69 -21.73 -18.49
CA SER A 660 4.22 -20.40 -18.83
C SER A 660 2.80 -20.53 -19.37
N SER A 661 1.86 -19.77 -18.82
CA SER A 661 0.54 -19.53 -19.39
C SER A 661 0.70 -18.82 -20.74
N LYS A 662 1.01 -19.60 -21.78
CA LYS A 662 0.89 -19.19 -23.17
C LYS A 662 -0.50 -19.59 -23.64
N PRO A 663 -1.32 -18.65 -24.14
CA PRO A 663 -2.45 -19.00 -24.99
C PRO A 663 -1.96 -19.80 -26.21
N PRO A 664 -2.84 -20.56 -26.89
CA PRO A 664 -2.50 -21.33 -28.10
C PRO A 664 -2.31 -20.42 -29.35
N ALA A 665 -1.62 -19.30 -29.20
CA ALA A 665 -1.61 -18.18 -30.14
C ALA A 665 -0.19 -17.73 -30.53
N PHE A 666 0.69 -18.66 -30.92
CA PHE A 666 1.99 -18.31 -31.53
C PHE A 666 2.53 -19.25 -32.62
N ALA A 667 1.84 -20.34 -32.97
CA ALA A 667 2.13 -21.17 -34.16
C ALA A 667 3.64 -21.46 -34.45
N GLY A 668 4.42 -21.77 -33.41
CA GLY A 668 5.85 -22.08 -33.52
C GLY A 668 6.82 -20.90 -33.41
N LYS A 669 6.37 -19.64 -33.40
CA LYS A 669 7.25 -18.46 -33.32
C LYS A 669 7.77 -18.18 -31.90
N LEU A 670 9.01 -17.69 -31.82
CA LEU A 670 9.65 -17.26 -30.58
C LEU A 670 9.06 -15.93 -30.09
N LYS A 671 8.75 -15.83 -28.78
CA LYS A 671 8.22 -14.61 -28.15
C LYS A 671 9.22 -13.43 -28.21
N THR A 672 10.51 -13.74 -28.30
CA THR A 672 11.60 -12.81 -28.58
C THR A 672 12.46 -13.41 -29.71
N PRO A 673 12.59 -12.76 -30.87
CA PRO A 673 13.40 -13.28 -31.97
C PRO A 673 14.89 -13.31 -31.59
N LEU A 674 15.63 -14.29 -32.10
CA LEU A 674 17.07 -14.41 -31.82
C LEU A 674 17.82 -13.29 -32.54
N ARG A 675 18.67 -12.56 -31.81
CA ARG A 675 19.63 -11.61 -32.41
C ARG A 675 20.75 -12.36 -33.13
N VAL A 676 20.98 -12.00 -34.39
CA VAL A 676 21.98 -12.64 -35.28
C VAL A 676 22.93 -11.57 -35.81
N VAL A 677 24.23 -11.74 -35.60
CA VAL A 677 25.29 -10.91 -36.19
C VAL A 677 26.00 -11.73 -37.25
N LEU A 678 26.14 -11.18 -38.46
CA LEU A 678 26.86 -11.83 -39.55
C LEU A 678 28.33 -11.42 -39.52
N VAL A 679 29.23 -12.40 -39.62
CA VAL A 679 30.69 -12.20 -39.59
C VAL A 679 31.34 -13.04 -40.69
N ALA A 680 32.12 -12.39 -41.56
CA ALA A 680 33.01 -13.01 -42.54
C ALA A 680 34.45 -12.93 -42.00
N THR A 681 35.12 -14.07 -41.84
CA THR A 681 36.31 -14.21 -40.97
C THR A 681 37.66 -14.38 -41.68
N HIS A 682 37.66 -14.39 -43.02
CA HIS A 682 38.84 -14.69 -43.86
C HIS A 682 39.05 -13.63 -44.95
N ALA A 683 38.93 -12.35 -44.58
CA ALA A 683 39.07 -11.23 -45.52
C ALA A 683 40.50 -11.10 -46.11
N ASP A 684 41.48 -11.61 -45.35
CA ASP A 684 42.89 -11.81 -45.72
C ASP A 684 43.06 -12.85 -46.84
N ILE A 685 42.50 -14.05 -46.69
CA ILE A 685 42.63 -15.15 -47.66
C ILE A 685 42.01 -14.77 -49.02
N VAL A 686 40.96 -13.96 -49.01
CA VAL A 686 40.23 -13.49 -50.20
C VAL A 686 40.82 -12.18 -50.77
N ASN A 687 41.88 -11.62 -50.16
CA ASN A 687 42.51 -10.35 -50.56
C ASN A 687 41.52 -9.19 -50.73
N LEU A 688 40.56 -9.04 -49.81
CA LEU A 688 39.59 -7.94 -49.87
C LEU A 688 40.28 -6.57 -49.64
N PRO A 689 39.87 -5.51 -50.35
CA PRO A 689 40.48 -4.20 -50.24
C PRO A 689 40.25 -3.59 -48.86
N ARG A 690 41.29 -2.98 -48.30
CA ARG A 690 41.28 -2.29 -47.01
C ARG A 690 41.47 -0.78 -47.23
N PRO A 691 40.42 0.06 -47.12
CA PRO A 691 40.55 1.51 -47.26
C PRO A 691 41.40 2.11 -46.13
N VAL A 692 41.79 3.38 -46.29
CA VAL A 692 42.64 4.13 -45.34
C VAL A 692 42.08 4.15 -43.90
N GLY A 693 40.77 3.94 -43.72
CA GLY A 693 40.12 3.78 -42.41
C GLY A 693 40.42 2.46 -41.67
N GLY A 694 41.08 1.50 -42.31
CA GLY A 694 41.57 0.25 -41.70
C GLY A 694 40.54 -0.87 -41.51
N GLU A 695 39.34 -0.76 -42.09
CA GLU A 695 38.31 -1.81 -42.09
C GLU A 695 38.31 -2.59 -43.43
N PHE A 696 37.89 -3.86 -43.48
CA PHE A 696 37.75 -4.57 -44.76
C PHE A 696 36.45 -4.21 -45.48
N GLY A 697 36.53 -3.86 -46.76
CA GLY A 697 35.37 -3.55 -47.59
C GLY A 697 34.83 -4.77 -48.34
N TYR A 698 33.51 -4.93 -48.38
CA TYR A 698 32.81 -5.89 -49.25
C TYR A 698 31.69 -5.17 -50.01
N ASP A 699 31.80 -5.15 -51.34
CA ASP A 699 30.96 -4.37 -52.27
C ASP A 699 29.48 -4.79 -52.31
N LYS A 700 29.17 -6.00 -51.84
CA LYS A 700 27.84 -6.62 -51.88
C LYS A 700 27.20 -6.79 -50.51
N ASP A 701 27.76 -6.21 -49.45
CA ASP A 701 27.29 -6.33 -48.07
C ASP A 701 25.79 -6.04 -47.90
N MET A 702 25.30 -4.93 -48.46
CA MET A 702 23.91 -4.49 -48.43
C MET A 702 22.98 -5.45 -49.19
N SER A 703 23.43 -5.99 -50.32
CA SER A 703 22.63 -6.95 -51.10
C SER A 703 22.45 -8.28 -50.35
N LEU A 704 23.53 -8.79 -49.74
CA LEU A 704 23.51 -10.00 -48.92
C LEU A 704 22.65 -9.81 -47.66
N LEU A 705 22.80 -8.68 -46.96
CA LEU A 705 21.96 -8.35 -45.79
C LEU A 705 20.47 -8.24 -46.16
N LYS A 706 20.14 -7.66 -47.32
CA LYS A 706 18.77 -7.57 -47.82
C LYS A 706 18.19 -8.94 -48.14
N GLU A 707 18.94 -9.83 -48.79
CA GLU A 707 18.47 -11.18 -49.10
C GLU A 707 18.28 -12.04 -47.83
N ILE A 708 19.23 -12.00 -46.89
CA ILE A 708 19.14 -12.73 -45.62
C ILE A 708 17.95 -12.21 -44.79
N ARG A 709 17.66 -10.90 -44.79
CA ARG A 709 16.45 -10.35 -44.17
C ARG A 709 15.16 -10.79 -44.86
N ASN A 710 15.13 -10.80 -46.19
CA ASN A 710 13.95 -11.27 -46.93
C ASN A 710 13.65 -12.76 -46.64
N ARG A 711 14.68 -13.59 -46.47
CA ARG A 711 14.52 -15.03 -46.18
C ARG A 711 14.24 -15.33 -44.70
N PHE A 712 14.89 -14.64 -43.77
CA PHE A 712 14.89 -15.03 -42.34
C PHE A 712 14.44 -13.93 -41.35
N GLY A 713 14.21 -12.70 -41.82
CA GLY A 713 13.85 -11.56 -40.96
C GLY A 713 12.49 -11.68 -40.26
N ASN A 714 11.64 -12.62 -40.71
CA ASN A 714 10.36 -12.96 -40.07
C ASN A 714 10.52 -13.81 -38.80
N ASP A 715 11.69 -14.42 -38.59
CA ASP A 715 11.96 -15.37 -37.50
C ASP A 715 13.22 -15.03 -36.68
N LEU A 716 14.16 -14.25 -37.25
CA LEU A 716 15.44 -13.84 -36.67
C LEU A 716 15.63 -12.31 -36.73
N GLN A 717 16.15 -11.72 -35.65
CA GLN A 717 16.54 -10.31 -35.60
C GLN A 717 17.98 -10.16 -36.13
N ILE A 718 18.12 -9.95 -37.45
CA ILE A 718 19.41 -9.81 -38.11
C ILE A 718 19.97 -8.39 -37.89
N SER A 719 21.24 -8.32 -37.46
CA SER A 719 22.03 -7.10 -37.29
C SER A 719 22.17 -6.32 -38.60
N ASP A 720 22.09 -4.99 -38.53
CA ASP A 720 22.24 -4.12 -39.69
C ASP A 720 23.64 -4.09 -40.29
N LYS A 721 24.66 -4.51 -39.54
CA LYS A 721 26.07 -4.56 -39.97
C LYS A 721 26.54 -6.01 -40.21
N LEU A 722 27.15 -6.22 -41.38
CA LEU A 722 28.02 -7.36 -41.68
C LEU A 722 29.44 -7.00 -41.23
N PHE A 723 30.07 -7.85 -40.42
CA PHE A 723 31.46 -7.66 -40.01
C PHE A 723 32.38 -8.46 -40.93
N VAL A 724 33.24 -7.77 -41.69
CA VAL A 724 34.27 -8.41 -42.53
C VAL A 724 35.61 -8.21 -41.83
N LEU A 725 36.29 -9.30 -41.50
CA LEU A 725 37.50 -9.26 -40.67
C LEU A 725 38.47 -10.41 -40.99
N ASP A 726 39.70 -10.24 -40.51
CA ASP A 726 40.68 -11.31 -40.32
C ASP A 726 40.58 -11.82 -38.88
N ALA A 727 40.32 -13.12 -38.72
CA ALA A 727 40.18 -13.78 -37.42
C ALA A 727 41.53 -14.13 -36.74
N GLY A 728 42.61 -14.25 -37.51
CA GLY A 728 43.98 -14.45 -37.01
C GLY A 728 44.50 -13.20 -36.29
N ALA A 729 44.32 -12.02 -36.88
CA ALA A 729 44.71 -10.73 -36.29
C ALA A 729 43.79 -10.29 -35.12
N SER A 730 43.84 -11.02 -34.00
CA SER A 730 42.88 -10.83 -32.89
C SER A 730 42.99 -9.51 -32.08
N GLY A 731 43.97 -8.66 -32.41
CA GLY A 731 44.10 -7.28 -31.93
C GLY A 731 43.61 -6.21 -32.92
N SER A 732 43.15 -6.60 -34.11
CA SER A 732 42.74 -5.72 -35.21
C SER A 732 41.61 -4.75 -34.82
N LYS A 733 41.51 -3.64 -35.56
CA LYS A 733 40.40 -2.67 -35.43
C LYS A 733 39.05 -3.37 -35.66
N ASP A 734 38.98 -4.22 -36.68
CA ASP A 734 37.78 -5.00 -37.04
C ASP A 734 37.30 -5.92 -35.90
N MET A 735 38.25 -6.63 -35.26
CA MET A 735 37.97 -7.49 -34.12
C MET A 735 37.51 -6.68 -32.88
N LYS A 736 38.06 -5.48 -32.66
CA LYS A 736 37.60 -4.56 -31.61
C LYS A 736 36.18 -4.07 -31.88
N LEU A 737 35.87 -3.68 -33.12
CA LEU A 737 34.52 -3.24 -33.52
C LEU A 737 33.47 -4.34 -33.31
N LEU A 738 33.79 -5.60 -33.67
CA LEU A 738 32.89 -6.73 -33.39
C LEU A 738 32.68 -6.94 -31.88
N ARG A 739 33.73 -6.84 -31.05
CA ARG A 739 33.60 -6.95 -29.59
C ARG A 739 32.71 -5.86 -29.00
N ASN A 740 32.89 -4.61 -29.43
CA ASN A 740 32.07 -3.48 -28.97
C ASN A 740 30.59 -3.69 -29.34
N HIS A 741 30.30 -4.06 -30.59
CA HIS A 741 28.92 -4.33 -31.04
C HIS A 741 28.25 -5.47 -30.26
N LEU A 742 29.00 -6.53 -29.94
CA LEU A 742 28.50 -7.63 -29.11
C LEU A 742 28.31 -7.21 -27.63
N GLN A 743 29.13 -6.29 -27.12
CA GLN A 743 28.94 -5.68 -25.80
C GLN A 743 27.71 -4.77 -25.77
N GLU A 744 27.49 -3.93 -26.78
CA GLU A 744 26.30 -3.09 -26.91
C GLU A 744 25.02 -3.94 -26.97
N ILE A 745 25.01 -4.98 -27.80
CA ILE A 745 23.90 -5.95 -27.85
C ILE A 745 23.66 -6.60 -26.48
N ARG A 746 24.72 -6.99 -25.77
CA ARG A 746 24.61 -7.54 -24.40
C ARG A 746 24.01 -6.52 -23.44
N SER A 747 24.49 -5.28 -23.43
CA SER A 747 24.00 -4.22 -22.55
C SER A 747 22.53 -3.88 -22.82
N GLN A 748 22.11 -3.82 -24.09
CA GLN A 748 20.71 -3.62 -24.47
C GLN A 748 19.79 -4.77 -24.03
N ILE A 749 20.28 -6.01 -24.03
CA ILE A 749 19.50 -7.16 -23.50
C ILE A 749 19.39 -7.06 -21.98
N ILE A 750 20.49 -6.72 -21.29
CA ILE A 750 20.52 -6.58 -19.83
C ILE A 750 19.62 -5.42 -19.37
N SER A 751 19.60 -4.29 -20.07
CA SER A 751 18.72 -3.15 -19.73
C SER A 751 17.22 -3.43 -19.91
N MET A 752 16.85 -4.52 -20.58
CA MET A 752 15.47 -5.01 -20.72
C MET A 752 15.15 -6.16 -19.74
N CYS A 753 16.14 -6.64 -18.98
CA CYS A 753 15.94 -7.65 -17.95
C CYS A 753 15.56 -6.98 -16.62
N PRO A 754 14.81 -7.65 -15.72
CA PRO A 754 14.65 -7.18 -14.35
C PRO A 754 16.02 -7.04 -13.68
N PRO A 755 16.21 -6.15 -12.69
CA PRO A 755 17.43 -6.12 -11.89
C PRO A 755 17.65 -7.47 -11.18
N MET A 756 18.91 -7.79 -10.87
CA MET A 756 19.23 -8.94 -10.03
C MET A 756 18.85 -8.63 -8.57
N THR A 757 18.63 -9.67 -7.76
CA THR A 757 18.52 -9.46 -6.31
C THR A 757 19.89 -9.04 -5.77
N HIS A 758 19.93 -8.12 -4.80
CA HIS A 758 21.20 -7.70 -4.21
C HIS A 758 21.95 -8.86 -3.53
N LEU A 759 21.27 -9.92 -3.07
CA LEU A 759 21.94 -11.14 -2.61
C LEU A 759 22.69 -11.84 -3.76
N CYS A 760 22.10 -11.94 -4.95
CA CYS A 760 22.76 -12.49 -6.14
C CYS A 760 23.93 -11.60 -6.59
N GLU A 761 23.76 -10.27 -6.62
CA GLU A 761 24.83 -9.32 -6.92
C GLU A 761 25.98 -9.40 -5.89
N LYS A 762 25.64 -9.54 -4.60
CA LYS A 762 26.62 -9.67 -3.52
C LYS A 762 27.40 -10.97 -3.67
N ILE A 763 26.74 -12.10 -3.94
CA ILE A 763 27.42 -13.37 -4.26
C ILE A 763 28.34 -13.19 -5.48
N ILE A 764 27.88 -12.56 -6.56
CA ILE A 764 28.73 -12.28 -7.73
C ILE A 764 29.96 -11.43 -7.35
N SER A 765 29.80 -10.48 -6.43
CA SER A 765 30.92 -9.66 -5.93
C SER A 765 31.91 -10.42 -5.03
N THR A 766 31.47 -11.48 -4.34
CA THR A 766 32.33 -12.29 -3.44
C THR A 766 32.84 -13.59 -4.06
N LEU A 767 32.28 -14.05 -5.19
CA LEU A 767 32.83 -15.17 -5.98
C LEU A 767 34.33 -14.98 -6.30
N PRO A 768 34.85 -13.80 -6.68
CA PRO A 768 36.29 -13.59 -6.88
C PRO A 768 37.17 -13.84 -5.65
N SER A 769 36.65 -13.64 -4.43
CA SER A 769 37.34 -14.01 -3.18
C SER A 769 37.24 -15.51 -2.91
N TRP A 770 36.06 -16.12 -3.07
CA TRP A 770 35.89 -17.58 -2.88
C TRP A 770 36.72 -18.40 -3.87
N ARG A 771 36.83 -17.93 -5.12
CA ARG A 771 37.76 -18.46 -6.13
C ARG A 771 39.24 -18.39 -5.70
N LYS A 772 39.64 -17.43 -4.85
CA LYS A 772 41.00 -17.38 -4.30
C LYS A 772 41.20 -18.27 -3.07
N MET A 773 40.14 -18.50 -2.30
CA MET A 773 40.20 -19.27 -1.05
C MET A 773 40.12 -20.78 -1.28
N ASN A 774 39.27 -21.25 -2.20
CA ASN A 774 39.01 -22.68 -2.45
C ASN A 774 40.07 -23.35 -3.34
N GLY A 775 41.33 -22.94 -3.17
CA GLY A 775 42.49 -23.60 -3.74
C GLY A 775 42.51 -23.69 -5.28
N PRO A 776 43.30 -24.61 -5.84
CA PRO A 776 43.54 -24.67 -7.29
C PRO A 776 42.36 -25.25 -8.08
N ASN A 777 41.53 -26.09 -7.46
CA ASN A 777 40.48 -26.82 -8.15
C ASN A 777 39.19 -26.01 -8.34
N GLN A 778 38.97 -24.94 -7.56
CA GLN A 778 37.79 -24.06 -7.68
C GLN A 778 36.45 -24.77 -7.41
N LEU A 779 36.45 -25.83 -6.59
CA LEU A 779 35.29 -26.67 -6.31
C LEU A 779 34.81 -26.49 -4.86
N MET A 780 33.53 -26.79 -4.63
CA MET A 780 32.94 -26.98 -3.31
C MET A 780 31.66 -27.82 -3.43
N SER A 781 31.15 -28.42 -2.35
CA SER A 781 29.82 -29.05 -2.39
C SER A 781 28.72 -27.99 -2.40
N LEU A 782 27.53 -28.34 -2.92
CA LEU A 782 26.36 -27.46 -2.86
C LEU A 782 25.96 -27.09 -1.42
N GLN A 783 26.21 -28.00 -0.46
CA GLN A 783 25.99 -27.74 0.97
C GLN A 783 26.99 -26.71 1.51
N GLN A 784 28.28 -26.80 1.14
CA GLN A 784 29.27 -25.78 1.51
C GLN A 784 28.94 -24.44 0.87
N PHE A 785 28.47 -24.42 -0.39
CA PHE A 785 28.03 -23.17 -1.04
C PHE A 785 26.87 -22.51 -0.28
N VAL A 786 25.89 -23.29 0.19
CA VAL A 786 24.79 -22.81 1.03
C VAL A 786 25.31 -22.25 2.35
N TYR A 787 26.20 -22.99 3.02
CA TYR A 787 26.82 -22.59 4.29
C TYR A 787 27.61 -21.29 4.16
N ASP A 788 28.50 -21.18 3.17
CA ASP A 788 29.33 -19.99 2.95
C ASP A 788 28.48 -18.74 2.63
N VAL A 789 27.37 -18.89 1.89
CA VAL A 789 26.41 -17.78 1.70
C VAL A 789 25.73 -17.41 3.02
N GLN A 790 25.32 -18.39 3.82
CA GLN A 790 24.65 -18.14 5.10
C GLN A 790 25.60 -17.47 6.11
N GLU A 791 26.80 -18.00 6.30
CA GLU A 791 27.79 -17.48 7.25
C GLU A 791 28.30 -16.08 6.83
N GLN A 792 28.71 -15.92 5.57
CA GLN A 792 29.49 -14.75 5.16
C GLN A 792 28.64 -13.62 4.55
N LEU A 793 27.42 -13.90 4.08
CA LEU A 793 26.60 -12.93 3.33
C LEU A 793 25.19 -12.71 3.93
N ASN A 794 24.47 -13.77 4.29
CA ASN A 794 23.09 -13.68 4.79
C ASN A 794 22.65 -14.92 5.59
N PRO A 795 22.75 -14.89 6.94
CA PRO A 795 22.38 -16.02 7.81
C PRO A 795 20.90 -16.43 7.76
N LEU A 796 20.04 -15.60 7.16
CA LEU A 796 18.60 -15.82 7.07
C LEU A 796 18.15 -16.33 5.69
N ALA A 797 19.08 -16.57 4.76
CA ALA A 797 18.76 -17.16 3.46
C ALA A 797 18.34 -18.63 3.61
N SER A 798 17.16 -19.01 3.10
CA SER A 798 16.75 -20.42 3.13
C SER A 798 17.55 -21.26 2.13
N GLU A 799 17.77 -22.53 2.44
CA GLU A 799 18.49 -23.45 1.56
C GLU A 799 17.83 -23.55 0.17
N ASP A 800 16.49 -23.58 0.12
CA ASP A 800 15.74 -23.63 -1.14
C ASP A 800 15.88 -22.34 -1.97
N ASP A 801 15.90 -21.16 -1.34
CA ASP A 801 16.19 -19.91 -2.04
C ASP A 801 17.61 -19.89 -2.61
N LEU A 802 18.57 -20.40 -1.83
CA LEU A 802 19.98 -20.48 -2.25
C LEU A 802 20.21 -21.50 -3.37
N ARG A 803 19.48 -22.62 -3.38
CA ARG A 803 19.45 -23.55 -4.53
C ARG A 803 18.93 -22.86 -5.79
N HIS A 804 17.89 -22.02 -5.68
CA HIS A 804 17.39 -21.25 -6.82
C HIS A 804 18.40 -20.19 -7.31
N ILE A 805 19.07 -19.48 -6.39
CA ILE A 805 20.11 -18.50 -6.74
C ILE A 805 21.32 -19.20 -7.36
N ALA A 806 21.77 -20.35 -6.83
CA ALA A 806 22.84 -21.14 -7.42
C ALA A 806 22.48 -21.61 -8.86
N GLN A 807 21.23 -22.05 -9.08
CA GLN A 807 20.74 -22.37 -10.43
C GLN A 807 20.69 -21.14 -11.36
N GLN A 808 20.39 -19.95 -10.84
CA GLN A 808 20.47 -18.70 -11.60
C GLN A 808 21.93 -18.35 -11.95
N LEU A 809 22.87 -18.44 -11.00
CA LEU A 809 24.30 -18.20 -11.23
C LEU A 809 24.90 -19.19 -12.23
N HIS A 810 24.51 -20.48 -12.16
CA HIS A 810 24.82 -21.49 -13.17
C HIS A 810 24.20 -21.16 -14.54
N SER A 811 22.99 -20.62 -14.54
CA SER A 811 22.35 -20.14 -15.78
C SER A 811 23.07 -18.91 -16.34
N ILE A 812 23.58 -18.00 -15.52
CA ILE A 812 24.36 -16.83 -15.97
C ILE A 812 25.75 -17.27 -16.46
N GLY A 813 26.31 -18.32 -15.87
CA GLY A 813 27.64 -18.87 -16.18
C GLY A 813 28.75 -18.34 -15.28
N GLU A 814 28.42 -17.78 -14.10
CA GLU A 814 29.41 -17.39 -13.09
C GLU A 814 29.88 -18.58 -12.24
N ILE A 815 29.04 -19.60 -12.06
CA ILE A 815 29.40 -20.89 -11.45
C ILE A 815 28.89 -22.02 -12.36
N ASN A 816 29.22 -23.28 -12.06
CA ASN A 816 28.55 -24.44 -12.62
C ASN A 816 28.18 -25.45 -11.54
N ILE A 817 26.95 -25.93 -11.55
CA ILE A 817 26.50 -27.04 -10.71
C ILE A 817 26.61 -28.31 -11.56
N MET A 818 27.28 -29.33 -11.02
CA MET A 818 27.42 -30.65 -11.61
C MET A 818 26.68 -31.65 -10.73
N GLN A 819 25.83 -32.47 -11.35
CA GLN A 819 25.04 -33.49 -10.66
C GLN A 819 25.48 -34.86 -11.19
N SER A 820 26.01 -35.71 -10.32
CA SER A 820 26.45 -37.07 -10.66
C SER A 820 25.67 -38.09 -9.84
N GLU A 821 25.60 -39.33 -10.34
CA GLU A 821 25.13 -40.48 -9.55
C GLU A 821 26.26 -41.04 -8.66
N THR A 822 27.51 -40.63 -8.89
CA THR A 822 28.73 -41.11 -8.19
C THR A 822 29.39 -40.08 -7.27
N VAL A 823 28.94 -38.82 -7.30
CA VAL A 823 29.51 -37.69 -6.55
C VAL A 823 28.35 -36.80 -6.07
N GLN A 824 28.44 -36.25 -4.85
CA GLN A 824 27.50 -35.23 -4.37
C GLN A 824 27.44 -34.02 -5.32
N ASP A 825 26.35 -33.26 -5.32
CA ASP A 825 26.21 -32.06 -6.17
C ASP A 825 27.38 -31.08 -5.94
N VAL A 826 28.26 -30.95 -6.94
CA VAL A 826 29.49 -30.12 -6.89
C VAL A 826 29.24 -28.77 -7.56
N VAL A 827 29.69 -27.71 -6.91
CA VAL A 827 29.70 -26.34 -7.42
C VAL A 827 31.12 -25.96 -7.85
N LEU A 828 31.33 -25.86 -9.16
CA LEU A 828 32.52 -25.26 -9.77
C LEU A 828 32.38 -23.74 -9.76
N LEU A 829 33.21 -23.07 -8.96
CA LEU A 829 33.20 -21.62 -8.74
C LEU A 829 33.82 -20.82 -9.89
N ASP A 830 34.81 -21.36 -10.60
CA ASP A 830 35.33 -20.77 -11.84
C ASP A 830 35.16 -21.70 -13.05
N PRO A 831 34.05 -21.56 -13.80
CA PRO A 831 33.87 -22.18 -15.11
C PRO A 831 35.01 -21.96 -16.10
N ARG A 832 35.73 -20.83 -16.01
CA ARG A 832 36.75 -20.40 -16.99
C ARG A 832 38.05 -21.17 -16.78
N TRP A 833 38.41 -21.46 -15.53
CA TRP A 833 39.52 -22.35 -15.17
C TRP A 833 39.36 -23.73 -15.83
N LEU A 834 38.21 -24.39 -15.66
CA LEU A 834 37.98 -25.70 -16.25
C LEU A 834 38.05 -25.64 -17.79
N CYS A 835 37.42 -24.63 -18.41
CA CYS A 835 37.40 -24.52 -19.86
C CYS A 835 38.77 -24.17 -20.47
N SER A 836 39.57 -23.34 -19.81
CA SER A 836 40.77 -22.72 -20.40
C SER A 836 42.06 -23.33 -19.88
N ASN A 837 42.15 -23.59 -18.57
CA ASN A 837 43.37 -24.03 -17.90
C ASN A 837 43.46 -25.56 -17.84
N VAL A 838 42.31 -26.26 -17.86
CA VAL A 838 42.24 -27.73 -17.84
C VAL A 838 41.91 -28.26 -19.23
N LEU A 839 40.66 -28.13 -19.68
CA LEU A 839 40.21 -28.66 -20.98
C LEU A 839 41.00 -28.05 -22.14
N GLY A 840 41.29 -26.75 -22.07
CA GLY A 840 42.14 -26.06 -23.04
C GLY A 840 43.56 -26.63 -23.15
N LYS A 841 44.14 -27.19 -22.07
CA LYS A 841 45.47 -27.84 -22.10
C LYS A 841 45.41 -29.30 -22.51
N ILE A 842 44.44 -30.05 -21.99
CA ILE A 842 44.23 -31.49 -22.27
C ILE A 842 43.84 -31.72 -23.74
N LEU A 843 43.03 -30.81 -24.31
CA LEU A 843 42.52 -30.95 -25.68
C LEU A 843 43.36 -30.18 -26.72
N SER A 844 44.46 -29.50 -26.35
CA SER A 844 45.26 -28.71 -27.30
C SER A 844 46.16 -29.57 -28.18
N VAL A 845 46.06 -29.35 -29.50
CA VAL A 845 46.94 -29.93 -30.52
C VAL A 845 48.37 -29.36 -30.45
N GLU A 846 48.56 -28.18 -29.83
CA GLU A 846 49.86 -27.49 -29.76
C GLU A 846 50.79 -28.05 -28.65
N ASN A 847 50.36 -29.09 -27.92
CA ASN A 847 51.09 -29.63 -26.77
C ASN A 847 51.77 -30.97 -27.13
N PRO A 848 53.06 -30.97 -27.55
CA PRO A 848 53.64 -32.03 -28.37
C PRO A 848 53.75 -33.41 -27.70
N LYS A 849 53.62 -33.51 -26.37
CA LYS A 849 53.67 -34.80 -25.66
C LYS A 849 52.44 -35.67 -25.87
N ALA A 850 51.29 -35.10 -26.25
CA ALA A 850 50.07 -35.86 -26.53
C ALA A 850 50.19 -36.73 -27.81
N LEU A 851 51.07 -36.36 -28.75
CA LEU A 851 51.23 -37.06 -30.04
C LEU A 851 51.78 -38.49 -29.93
N HIS A 852 52.35 -38.90 -28.79
CA HIS A 852 52.87 -40.25 -28.61
C HIS A 852 51.85 -41.26 -28.06
N HIS A 853 50.59 -40.86 -27.85
CA HIS A 853 49.51 -41.75 -27.38
C HIS A 853 48.38 -41.85 -28.41
N TYR A 854 48.66 -42.61 -29.49
CA TYR A 854 47.77 -42.94 -30.60
C TYR A 854 46.42 -43.60 -30.22
N ARG A 855 46.18 -43.89 -28.94
CA ARG A 855 44.93 -44.45 -28.40
C ARG A 855 44.06 -43.43 -27.65
N GLY A 856 44.59 -42.25 -27.30
CA GLY A 856 43.90 -41.28 -26.43
C GLY A 856 43.89 -41.64 -24.94
N ARG A 857 44.75 -42.57 -24.52
CA ARG A 857 44.85 -43.07 -23.14
C ARG A 857 46.03 -42.41 -22.42
N TYR A 858 45.80 -41.85 -21.22
CA TYR A 858 46.76 -41.09 -20.42
C TYR A 858 46.99 -41.75 -19.07
N THR A 859 48.21 -41.64 -18.50
CA THR A 859 48.41 -41.96 -17.09
C THR A 859 47.95 -40.79 -16.21
N ILE A 860 47.66 -41.06 -14.93
CA ILE A 860 47.41 -40.01 -13.92
C ILE A 860 48.58 -39.01 -13.86
N GLU A 861 49.83 -39.49 -13.93
CA GLU A 861 51.02 -38.62 -13.92
C GLU A 861 51.07 -37.68 -15.14
N ASP A 862 50.64 -38.13 -16.32
CA ASP A 862 50.63 -37.30 -17.52
C ASP A 862 49.59 -36.18 -17.41
N ILE A 863 48.45 -36.45 -16.79
CA ILE A 863 47.45 -35.42 -16.49
C ILE A 863 47.99 -34.42 -15.45
N GLN A 864 48.72 -34.87 -14.42
CA GLN A 864 49.40 -34.00 -13.44
C GLN A 864 50.47 -33.11 -14.07
N ARG A 865 51.22 -33.61 -15.07
CA ARG A 865 52.18 -32.80 -15.83
C ARG A 865 51.51 -31.73 -16.69
N LEU A 866 50.27 -31.96 -17.14
CA LEU A 866 49.49 -31.00 -17.92
C LEU A 866 48.77 -29.96 -17.03
N VAL A 867 48.32 -30.39 -15.85
CA VAL A 867 47.57 -29.57 -14.88
C VAL A 867 48.33 -29.55 -13.54
N THR A 868 49.44 -28.80 -13.53
CA THR A 868 50.42 -28.76 -12.43
C THR A 868 49.84 -28.38 -11.07
N ASP A 869 48.79 -27.57 -11.06
CA ASP A 869 48.36 -26.89 -9.84
C ASP A 869 47.26 -27.66 -9.09
N SER A 870 46.66 -28.68 -9.71
CA SER A 870 45.39 -29.31 -9.26
C SER A 870 45.58 -30.67 -8.60
N ASP A 871 44.64 -31.06 -7.72
CA ASP A 871 44.44 -32.47 -7.37
C ASP A 871 43.83 -33.17 -8.59
N VAL A 872 44.63 -34.04 -9.22
CA VAL A 872 44.27 -34.73 -10.46
C VAL A 872 43.27 -35.85 -10.23
N GLU A 873 43.21 -36.45 -9.05
CA GLU A 873 42.26 -37.52 -8.77
C GLU A 873 40.83 -36.98 -8.67
N GLU A 874 40.64 -35.91 -7.90
CA GLU A 874 39.37 -35.16 -7.82
C GLU A 874 38.98 -34.63 -9.22
N LEU A 875 39.95 -34.09 -9.96
CA LEU A 875 39.72 -33.60 -11.32
C LEU A 875 39.27 -34.70 -12.28
N ILE A 876 39.94 -35.86 -12.31
CA ILE A 876 39.55 -36.99 -13.18
C ILE A 876 38.17 -37.50 -12.80
N GLN A 877 37.84 -37.59 -11.51
CA GLN A 877 36.50 -37.99 -11.06
C GLN A 877 35.40 -37.07 -11.61
N ILE A 878 35.69 -35.76 -11.70
CA ILE A 878 34.79 -34.76 -12.27
C ILE A 878 34.73 -34.85 -13.81
N LEU A 879 35.87 -35.02 -14.48
CA LEU A 879 35.92 -35.20 -15.94
C LEU A 879 35.17 -36.47 -16.37
N ASP A 880 35.23 -37.54 -15.59
CA ASP A 880 34.44 -38.77 -15.80
C ASP A 880 32.95 -38.49 -15.55
N ALA A 881 32.58 -37.85 -14.43
CA ALA A 881 31.19 -37.45 -14.16
C ALA A 881 30.57 -36.52 -15.25
N MET A 882 31.40 -35.79 -16.01
CA MET A 882 30.96 -34.91 -17.11
C MET A 882 30.83 -35.61 -18.49
N ASP A 883 31.18 -36.90 -18.59
CA ASP A 883 31.41 -37.65 -19.84
C ASP A 883 32.51 -37.03 -20.73
N ILE A 884 33.64 -36.63 -20.15
CA ILE A 884 34.81 -36.10 -20.87
C ILE A 884 35.89 -37.17 -21.05
N CYS A 885 36.04 -38.04 -20.06
CA CYS A 885 36.92 -39.19 -20.09
C CYS A 885 36.21 -40.45 -19.59
N ALA A 886 36.84 -41.60 -19.78
CA ALA A 886 36.48 -42.87 -19.16
C ALA A 886 37.66 -43.35 -18.30
N ARG A 887 37.45 -43.51 -16.99
CA ARG A 887 38.45 -44.09 -16.10
C ARG A 887 38.49 -45.62 -16.27
N ASP A 888 39.70 -46.21 -16.29
CA ASP A 888 39.86 -47.66 -16.22
C ASP A 888 39.80 -48.12 -14.76
N LEU A 889 38.66 -48.69 -14.36
CA LEU A 889 38.42 -49.19 -13.00
C LEU A 889 39.22 -50.48 -12.68
N SER A 890 39.80 -51.14 -13.67
CA SER A 890 40.54 -52.40 -13.47
C SER A 890 42.02 -52.17 -13.16
N SER A 891 42.63 -51.14 -13.78
CA SER A 891 44.04 -50.79 -13.58
C SER A 891 44.24 -49.56 -12.69
N GLY A 892 43.25 -48.68 -12.58
CA GLY A 892 43.28 -47.45 -11.77
C GLY A 892 44.21 -46.34 -12.28
N ALA A 893 45.30 -46.70 -12.97
CA ALA A 893 46.36 -45.79 -13.39
C ALA A 893 46.10 -45.07 -14.72
N MET A 894 45.12 -45.51 -15.52
CA MET A 894 44.87 -45.05 -16.89
C MET A 894 43.49 -44.38 -17.06
N VAL A 895 43.47 -43.34 -17.90
CA VAL A 895 42.28 -42.56 -18.25
C VAL A 895 42.20 -42.37 -19.76
N ASP A 896 41.09 -42.80 -20.36
CA ASP A 896 40.83 -42.65 -21.79
C ASP A 896 40.09 -41.33 -22.05
N ILE A 897 40.71 -40.43 -22.83
CA ILE A 897 40.20 -39.10 -23.17
C ILE A 897 40.00 -39.03 -24.70
N PRO A 898 38.75 -39.01 -25.20
CA PRO A 898 38.46 -38.90 -26.63
C PRO A 898 38.80 -37.52 -27.22
N ALA A 899 40.09 -37.30 -27.44
CA ALA A 899 40.65 -36.04 -27.92
C ALA A 899 41.21 -36.19 -29.33
N LEU A 900 40.52 -35.64 -30.33
CA LEU A 900 41.07 -34.79 -31.40
C LEU A 900 42.35 -35.24 -32.15
N ILE A 901 42.71 -36.52 -32.15
CA ILE A 901 43.92 -37.00 -32.84
C ILE A 901 43.75 -36.82 -34.34
N LYS A 902 44.47 -35.84 -34.92
CA LYS A 902 44.68 -35.75 -36.37
C LYS A 902 45.64 -36.85 -36.79
N THR A 903 45.10 -38.05 -36.98
CA THR A 903 45.77 -39.15 -37.64
C THR A 903 45.53 -39.03 -39.14
N ASP A 904 46.60 -38.81 -39.91
CA ASP A 904 46.54 -39.06 -41.33
C ASP A 904 46.44 -40.59 -41.55
N ASN A 905 45.50 -41.03 -42.39
CA ASN A 905 45.43 -42.38 -42.98
C ASN A 905 44.90 -43.58 -42.14
N LEU A 906 43.98 -43.41 -41.18
CA LEU A 906 43.30 -44.58 -40.57
C LEU A 906 42.19 -45.22 -41.45
N HIS A 907 41.69 -44.53 -42.47
CA HIS A 907 40.72 -45.09 -43.42
C HIS A 907 41.25 -46.29 -44.24
N ARG A 908 42.57 -46.43 -44.40
CA ARG A 908 43.18 -47.58 -45.10
C ARG A 908 43.14 -48.89 -44.29
N SER A 909 42.71 -48.86 -43.03
CA SER A 909 42.61 -50.07 -42.19
C SER A 909 41.54 -51.08 -42.67
N TRP A 910 40.65 -50.70 -43.59
CA TRP A 910 39.57 -51.58 -44.07
C TRP A 910 39.82 -52.17 -45.46
N THR A 911 40.85 -51.71 -46.19
CA THR A 911 40.97 -51.95 -47.64
C THR A 911 41.96 -53.04 -48.06
N ASP A 912 42.90 -53.44 -47.18
CA ASP A 912 44.15 -54.08 -47.63
C ASP A 912 44.29 -55.58 -47.23
N GLU A 913 43.19 -56.27 -46.88
CA GLU A 913 43.18 -57.73 -46.66
C GLU A 913 42.37 -58.43 -47.77
N GLU A 914 43.09 -58.90 -48.79
CA GLU A 914 42.59 -59.85 -49.78
C GLU A 914 42.54 -61.27 -49.14
N ASP A 915 41.59 -62.10 -49.59
CA ASP A 915 41.39 -63.55 -49.32
C ASP A 915 40.38 -64.06 -48.26
N GLU A 916 39.68 -63.22 -47.47
CA GLU A 916 38.58 -63.70 -46.60
C GLU A 916 37.17 -63.19 -46.98
N VAL A 917 36.18 -64.10 -47.01
CA VAL A 917 34.77 -63.77 -47.25
C VAL A 917 34.15 -63.20 -45.97
N LEU A 918 34.37 -61.91 -45.75
CA LEU A 918 33.77 -61.19 -44.65
C LEU A 918 32.31 -60.82 -44.96
N ILE A 919 31.44 -61.02 -43.98
CA ILE A 919 30.09 -60.43 -43.98
C ILE A 919 30.18 -58.96 -43.57
N TYR A 920 29.30 -58.13 -44.13
CA TYR A 920 29.23 -56.70 -43.84
C TYR A 920 27.82 -56.33 -43.38
N GLY A 921 27.73 -55.47 -42.37
CA GLY A 921 26.48 -54.85 -41.94
C GLY A 921 26.70 -53.38 -41.59
N GLY A 922 25.68 -52.55 -41.69
CA GLY A 922 25.80 -51.18 -41.21
C GLY A 922 24.49 -50.40 -41.16
N VAL A 923 24.50 -49.39 -40.30
CA VAL A 923 23.36 -48.53 -39.97
C VAL A 923 23.84 -47.09 -39.95
N ARG A 924 23.17 -46.22 -40.72
CA ARG A 924 23.34 -44.77 -40.68
C ARG A 924 22.20 -44.15 -39.86
N ILE A 925 22.55 -43.34 -38.88
CA ILE A 925 21.68 -42.68 -37.91
C ILE A 925 21.70 -41.18 -38.21
N VAL A 926 20.55 -40.62 -38.60
CA VAL A 926 20.39 -39.19 -38.96
C VAL A 926 19.12 -38.60 -38.33
N PRO A 927 19.01 -37.26 -38.17
CA PRO A 927 17.77 -36.61 -37.76
C PRO A 927 16.61 -36.85 -38.75
N VAL A 928 15.37 -36.91 -38.25
CA VAL A 928 14.15 -37.09 -39.08
C VAL A 928 13.92 -35.93 -40.05
N GLU A 929 14.33 -34.71 -39.70
CA GLU A 929 14.13 -33.51 -40.51
C GLU A 929 15.38 -33.18 -41.32
N HIS A 930 15.27 -33.16 -42.65
CA HIS A 930 16.39 -32.93 -43.59
C HIS A 930 17.19 -31.62 -43.41
N LEU A 931 16.68 -30.66 -42.64
CA LEU A 931 17.36 -29.39 -42.34
C LEU A 931 17.82 -29.26 -40.88
N THR A 932 17.50 -30.23 -40.02
CA THR A 932 17.91 -30.21 -38.62
C THR A 932 19.34 -30.74 -38.52
N PRO A 933 20.33 -29.88 -38.16
CA PRO A 933 21.72 -30.30 -38.14
C PRO A 933 21.92 -31.31 -37.01
N PHE A 934 22.45 -32.49 -37.35
CA PHE A 934 22.90 -33.43 -36.33
C PHE A 934 23.94 -32.73 -35.46
N PRO A 935 23.82 -32.81 -34.12
CA PRO A 935 24.79 -32.21 -33.24
C PRO A 935 26.02 -33.11 -33.22
N CYS A 936 26.90 -32.97 -34.21
CA CYS A 936 28.20 -33.65 -34.30
C CYS A 936 28.96 -33.65 -32.97
N GLY A 937 28.74 -32.63 -32.15
CA GLY A 937 29.19 -32.55 -30.78
C GLY A 937 28.63 -33.51 -29.74
N ILE A 938 27.80 -34.49 -30.09
CA ILE A 938 27.52 -35.65 -29.23
C ILE A 938 28.53 -36.79 -29.46
N PHE A 939 29.30 -36.74 -30.54
CA PHE A 939 30.17 -37.85 -30.97
C PHE A 939 31.28 -38.17 -29.96
N HIS A 940 31.85 -37.16 -29.28
CA HIS A 940 32.79 -37.39 -28.18
C HIS A 940 32.15 -38.19 -27.01
N LYS A 941 30.87 -37.94 -26.69
CA LYS A 941 30.14 -38.72 -25.67
C LYS A 941 29.88 -40.15 -26.14
N VAL A 942 29.66 -40.36 -27.44
CA VAL A 942 29.60 -41.72 -28.02
C VAL A 942 30.95 -42.41 -27.78
N GLN A 943 32.07 -41.76 -28.10
CA GLN A 943 33.41 -42.30 -27.86
C GLN A 943 33.68 -42.62 -26.39
N VAL A 944 33.35 -41.72 -25.45
CA VAL A 944 33.48 -41.98 -23.99
C VAL A 944 32.61 -43.18 -23.56
N ASN A 945 31.36 -43.24 -24.03
CA ASN A 945 30.45 -44.32 -23.65
C ASN A 945 30.91 -45.67 -24.22
N LEU A 946 31.43 -45.70 -25.46
CA LEU A 946 32.04 -46.88 -26.05
C LEU A 946 33.28 -47.33 -25.26
N CYS A 947 34.14 -46.41 -24.79
CA CYS A 947 35.28 -46.76 -23.93
C CYS A 947 34.83 -47.40 -22.60
N ARG A 948 33.82 -46.80 -21.94
CA ARG A 948 33.24 -47.39 -20.71
C ARG A 948 32.60 -48.76 -20.94
N TRP A 949 31.90 -48.92 -22.06
CA TRP A 949 31.30 -50.19 -22.45
C TRP A 949 32.37 -51.26 -22.74
N ILE A 950 33.44 -50.91 -23.47
CA ILE A 950 34.60 -51.79 -23.67
C ILE A 950 35.23 -52.18 -22.32
N HIS A 951 35.51 -51.23 -21.43
CA HIS A 951 36.07 -51.53 -20.10
C HIS A 951 35.17 -52.46 -19.27
N GLN A 952 33.84 -52.34 -19.38
CA GLN A 952 32.89 -53.25 -18.72
C GLN A 952 32.86 -54.66 -19.35
N GLN A 953 33.17 -54.81 -20.64
CA GLN A 953 33.25 -56.11 -21.31
C GLN A 953 34.64 -56.74 -21.27
N SER A 954 35.70 -55.95 -21.06
CA SER A 954 37.11 -56.40 -21.14
C SER A 954 37.60 -57.18 -19.91
N ALA A 955 36.71 -57.69 -19.06
CA ALA A 955 37.07 -58.62 -17.99
C ALA A 955 37.72 -59.92 -18.51
N GLU A 956 37.55 -60.24 -19.80
CA GLU A 956 38.18 -61.36 -20.50
C GLU A 956 39.42 -60.96 -21.34
N GLY A 957 39.74 -59.67 -21.44
CA GLY A 957 41.01 -59.17 -22.01
C GLY A 957 41.12 -59.02 -23.54
N ASP A 958 40.04 -59.25 -24.30
CA ASP A 958 40.10 -59.43 -25.78
C ASP A 958 39.51 -58.31 -26.65
N ALA A 959 39.02 -57.21 -26.05
CA ALA A 959 38.44 -56.09 -26.79
C ALA A 959 39.36 -54.85 -26.76
N ASP A 960 39.66 -54.28 -27.94
CA ASP A 960 40.47 -53.05 -28.08
C ASP A 960 39.65 -51.95 -28.79
N ILE A 961 39.88 -50.70 -28.40
CA ILE A 961 39.24 -49.53 -29.02
C ILE A 961 40.28 -48.48 -29.42
N ARG A 962 40.10 -47.91 -30.63
CA ARG A 962 40.95 -46.85 -31.19
C ARG A 962 40.10 -45.67 -31.60
N LEU A 963 40.53 -44.46 -31.28
CA LEU A 963 39.75 -43.23 -31.45
C LEU A 963 40.49 -42.20 -32.31
N TRP A 964 39.75 -41.43 -33.11
CA TRP A 964 40.25 -40.25 -33.84
C TRP A 964 39.14 -39.19 -33.99
N VAL A 965 39.48 -38.03 -34.57
CA VAL A 965 38.60 -36.83 -34.63
C VAL A 965 37.17 -37.13 -35.08
N ASN A 966 36.99 -38.00 -36.09
CA ASN A 966 35.70 -38.30 -36.72
C ASN A 966 35.33 -39.79 -36.66
N GLY A 967 35.99 -40.60 -35.82
CA GLY A 967 35.68 -42.03 -35.79
C GLY A 967 36.24 -42.83 -34.63
N SER A 968 35.78 -44.08 -34.55
CA SER A 968 36.16 -45.08 -33.56
C SER A 968 36.25 -46.44 -34.24
N LYS A 969 37.27 -47.25 -33.93
CA LYS A 969 37.36 -48.67 -34.33
C LYS A 969 37.34 -49.53 -33.08
N ILE A 970 36.47 -50.52 -33.05
CA ILE A 970 36.35 -51.55 -32.02
C ILE A 970 36.78 -52.89 -32.63
N MET A 971 37.65 -53.59 -31.93
CA MET A 971 38.09 -54.95 -32.24
C MET A 971 37.50 -55.89 -31.19
N ASN A 972 36.82 -56.95 -31.61
CA ASN A 972 36.30 -57.99 -30.71
C ASN A 972 36.32 -59.35 -31.42
N ARG A 973 37.13 -60.31 -30.94
CA ARG A 973 37.48 -61.60 -31.59
C ARG A 973 36.52 -62.08 -32.70
N GLY A 974 36.96 -61.94 -33.95
CA GLY A 974 36.24 -62.37 -35.15
C GLY A 974 35.32 -61.32 -35.79
N ALA A 975 35.17 -60.15 -35.17
CA ALA A 975 34.42 -59.00 -35.69
C ALA A 975 35.17 -57.66 -35.47
N GLU A 976 35.10 -56.80 -36.47
CA GLU A 976 35.54 -55.40 -36.41
C GLU A 976 34.35 -54.47 -36.57
N LEU A 977 34.27 -53.40 -35.78
CA LEU A 977 33.23 -52.39 -35.90
C LEU A 977 33.84 -50.98 -36.01
N LEU A 978 33.35 -50.19 -36.97
CA LEU A 978 33.63 -48.77 -37.13
C LEU A 978 32.41 -47.94 -36.72
N VAL A 979 32.64 -46.86 -35.98
CA VAL A 979 31.68 -45.78 -35.74
C VAL A 979 32.26 -44.51 -36.32
N LEU A 980 31.57 -43.91 -37.29
CA LEU A 980 32.05 -42.78 -38.09
C LEU A 980 31.08 -41.59 -38.01
N LEU A 981 31.63 -40.37 -38.02
CA LEU A 981 30.87 -39.14 -38.16
C LEU A 981 30.83 -38.73 -39.65
N VAL A 982 29.68 -38.87 -40.30
CA VAL A 982 29.52 -38.79 -41.77
C VAL A 982 28.74 -37.54 -42.22
N ASN A 983 28.67 -37.30 -43.54
CA ASN A 983 27.96 -36.16 -44.16
C ASN A 983 28.35 -34.80 -43.52
N HIS A 984 29.65 -34.50 -43.40
CA HIS A 984 30.18 -33.30 -42.72
C HIS A 984 29.62 -33.07 -41.29
N GLY A 985 29.31 -34.16 -40.57
CA GLY A 985 28.78 -34.11 -39.21
C GLY A 985 27.25 -34.14 -39.12
N GLN A 986 26.53 -34.49 -40.20
CA GLN A 986 25.07 -34.59 -40.25
C GLN A 986 24.51 -35.97 -39.87
N GLY A 987 25.35 -36.96 -39.56
CA GLY A 987 24.90 -38.26 -39.06
C GLY A 987 26.03 -39.10 -38.47
N ILE A 988 25.66 -40.18 -37.78
CA ILE A 988 26.57 -41.23 -37.33
C ILE A 988 26.36 -42.45 -38.22
N GLU A 989 27.44 -43.06 -38.66
CA GLU A 989 27.42 -44.34 -39.35
C GLU A 989 28.11 -45.41 -38.50
N VAL A 990 27.46 -46.55 -38.34
CA VAL A 990 28.02 -47.73 -37.69
C VAL A 990 28.16 -48.81 -38.74
N GLN A 991 29.38 -49.31 -38.96
CA GLN A 991 29.69 -50.39 -39.90
C GLN A 991 30.33 -51.55 -39.13
N VAL A 992 29.94 -52.78 -39.41
CA VAL A 992 30.54 -53.99 -38.83
C VAL A 992 30.96 -54.94 -39.95
N ARG A 993 32.08 -55.64 -39.74
CA ARG A 993 32.50 -56.77 -40.58
C ARG A 993 33.05 -57.91 -39.73
N GLY A 994 33.02 -59.12 -40.25
CA GLY A 994 33.59 -60.30 -39.59
C GLY A 994 33.43 -61.55 -40.44
N LEU A 995 33.96 -62.67 -39.96
CA LEU A 995 33.83 -63.97 -40.64
C LEU A 995 32.36 -64.42 -40.71
N GLU A 996 32.00 -65.19 -41.74
CA GLU A 996 30.65 -65.75 -41.86
C GLU A 996 30.26 -66.65 -40.67
N THR A 997 31.24 -67.35 -40.08
CA THR A 997 31.10 -68.12 -38.83
C THR A 997 30.68 -67.27 -37.63
N GLU A 998 30.95 -65.96 -37.66
CA GLU A 998 30.72 -65.00 -36.57
C GLU A 998 29.53 -64.06 -36.84
N LYS A 999 28.64 -64.45 -37.74
CA LYS A 999 27.46 -63.67 -38.15
C LYS A 999 26.56 -63.22 -37.01
N ILE A 1000 26.35 -64.09 -36.01
CA ILE A 1000 25.54 -63.74 -34.83
C ILE A 1000 26.25 -62.68 -33.99
N LYS A 1001 27.58 -62.78 -33.81
CA LYS A 1001 28.37 -61.77 -33.08
C LYS A 1001 28.35 -60.42 -33.79
N CYS A 1002 28.50 -60.39 -35.12
CA CYS A 1002 28.45 -59.16 -35.90
C CYS A 1002 27.09 -58.44 -35.75
N CYS A 1003 25.98 -59.18 -35.81
CA CYS A 1003 24.64 -58.63 -35.59
C CYS A 1003 24.44 -58.09 -34.16
N LEU A 1004 24.84 -58.86 -33.13
CA LEU A 1004 24.72 -58.45 -31.73
C LEU A 1004 25.60 -57.23 -31.40
N LEU A 1005 26.80 -57.17 -31.97
CA LEU A 1005 27.74 -56.05 -31.78
C LEU A 1005 27.19 -54.77 -32.43
N LEU A 1006 26.67 -54.86 -33.66
CA LEU A 1006 26.03 -53.75 -34.36
C LEU A 1006 24.80 -53.22 -33.60
N ASP A 1007 23.92 -54.10 -33.14
CA ASP A 1007 22.70 -53.71 -32.41
C ASP A 1007 23.03 -53.14 -31.02
N SER A 1008 24.01 -53.71 -30.31
CA SER A 1008 24.48 -53.20 -29.01
C SER A 1008 25.03 -51.78 -29.14
N VAL A 1009 25.87 -51.52 -30.14
CA VAL A 1009 26.43 -50.17 -30.39
C VAL A 1009 25.35 -49.20 -30.85
N CYS A 1010 24.44 -49.61 -31.75
CA CYS A 1010 23.32 -48.75 -32.16
C CYS A 1010 22.38 -48.42 -30.98
N SER A 1011 22.11 -49.39 -30.11
CA SER A 1011 21.29 -49.20 -28.90
C SER A 1011 22.00 -48.32 -27.86
N ASN A 1012 23.33 -48.42 -27.73
CA ASN A 1012 24.12 -47.51 -26.90
C ASN A 1012 23.99 -46.06 -27.40
N ILE A 1013 24.18 -45.84 -28.71
CA ILE A 1013 24.04 -44.53 -29.36
C ILE A 1013 22.61 -43.98 -29.18
N ASP A 1014 21.57 -44.78 -29.43
CA ASP A 1014 20.16 -44.36 -29.23
C ASP A 1014 19.88 -43.97 -27.77
N ASN A 1015 20.33 -44.78 -26.80
CA ASN A 1015 20.15 -44.48 -25.38
C ASN A 1015 20.89 -43.19 -24.98
N LEU A 1016 22.09 -42.96 -25.51
CA LEU A 1016 22.86 -41.73 -25.30
C LEU A 1016 22.18 -40.52 -25.94
N MET A 1017 21.62 -40.66 -27.15
CA MET A 1017 20.86 -39.61 -27.82
C MET A 1017 19.55 -39.31 -27.07
N ALA A 1018 18.79 -40.32 -26.66
CA ALA A 1018 17.55 -40.15 -25.91
C ALA A 1018 17.77 -39.48 -24.54
N THR A 1019 18.87 -39.79 -23.85
CA THR A 1019 19.22 -39.17 -22.57
C THR A 1019 19.80 -37.76 -22.71
N THR A 1020 20.65 -37.51 -23.71
CA THR A 1020 21.31 -36.20 -23.93
C THR A 1020 20.42 -35.20 -24.69
N LEU A 1021 19.55 -35.72 -25.56
CA LEU A 1021 18.73 -34.97 -26.52
C LEU A 1021 17.31 -35.57 -26.66
N PRO A 1022 16.51 -35.63 -25.58
CA PRO A 1022 15.18 -36.29 -25.54
C PRO A 1022 14.09 -35.73 -26.49
N GLY A 1023 14.43 -34.79 -27.37
CA GLY A 1023 13.54 -34.27 -28.41
C GLY A 1023 14.19 -34.21 -29.80
N LEU A 1024 15.37 -34.82 -30.00
CA LEU A 1024 15.92 -35.07 -31.33
C LEU A 1024 15.41 -36.43 -31.79
N LEU A 1025 14.47 -36.45 -32.74
CA LEU A 1025 14.03 -37.68 -33.37
C LEU A 1025 15.04 -38.07 -34.46
N THR A 1026 15.47 -39.34 -34.45
CA THR A 1026 16.42 -39.91 -35.41
C THR A 1026 15.82 -41.09 -36.15
N VAL A 1027 16.24 -41.27 -37.41
CA VAL A 1027 15.91 -42.44 -38.25
C VAL A 1027 17.18 -43.25 -38.48
N LYS A 1028 17.01 -44.58 -38.49
CA LYS A 1028 18.02 -45.55 -38.88
C LYS A 1028 17.81 -45.98 -40.33
N TYR A 1029 18.85 -45.89 -41.14
CA TYR A 1029 18.88 -46.40 -42.51
C TYR A 1029 19.92 -47.53 -42.58
N TYR A 1030 19.49 -48.73 -42.97
CA TYR A 1030 20.42 -49.84 -43.20
C TYR A 1030 21.19 -49.61 -44.49
N LEU A 1031 22.50 -49.85 -44.45
CA LEU A 1031 23.39 -49.67 -45.60
C LEU A 1031 23.37 -50.91 -46.50
N SER A 1032 23.35 -50.69 -47.81
CA SER A 1032 23.42 -51.78 -48.77
C SER A 1032 24.83 -52.40 -48.81
N PRO A 1033 24.97 -53.68 -49.23
CA PRO A 1033 26.27 -54.29 -49.48
C PRO A 1033 27.11 -53.59 -50.57
N GLN A 1034 26.53 -52.66 -51.32
CA GLN A 1034 27.27 -51.80 -52.25
C GLN A 1034 27.81 -50.56 -51.52
N GLN A 1035 26.99 -49.88 -50.73
CA GLN A 1035 27.41 -48.72 -49.92
C GLN A 1035 28.52 -49.08 -48.92
N LEU A 1036 28.47 -50.29 -48.35
CA LEU A 1036 29.48 -50.84 -47.45
C LEU A 1036 30.81 -51.22 -48.14
N ARG A 1037 30.82 -51.36 -49.48
CA ARG A 1037 32.03 -51.65 -50.28
C ARG A 1037 32.60 -50.41 -50.98
N GLU A 1038 31.74 -49.50 -51.42
CA GLU A 1038 32.13 -48.34 -52.23
C GLU A 1038 32.36 -47.05 -51.43
N HIS A 1039 32.14 -47.04 -50.11
CA HIS A 1039 32.55 -45.98 -49.17
C HIS A 1039 32.23 -44.53 -49.60
N HIS A 1040 31.09 -44.29 -50.25
CA HIS A 1040 30.73 -42.96 -50.75
C HIS A 1040 30.53 -41.93 -49.62
N GLU A 1041 31.28 -40.81 -49.69
CA GLU A 1041 31.21 -39.73 -48.69
C GLU A 1041 29.81 -39.11 -48.56
N PRO A 1042 29.08 -38.77 -49.65
CA PRO A 1042 27.67 -38.39 -49.59
C PRO A 1042 26.76 -39.54 -50.06
N VAL A 1043 25.88 -40.02 -49.18
CA VAL A 1043 24.76 -40.88 -49.59
C VAL A 1043 23.51 -40.02 -49.74
N MET A 1044 22.98 -39.96 -50.96
CA MET A 1044 21.68 -39.37 -51.24
C MET A 1044 20.58 -40.19 -50.57
N VAL A 1045 19.77 -39.56 -49.74
CA VAL A 1045 18.65 -40.21 -49.06
C VAL A 1045 17.46 -40.24 -50.02
N TYR A 1046 17.19 -41.42 -50.59
CA TYR A 1046 15.97 -41.67 -51.36
C TYR A 1046 14.80 -41.97 -50.41
N GLN A 1047 13.60 -41.50 -50.74
CA GLN A 1047 12.41 -41.90 -49.99
C GLN A 1047 11.99 -43.33 -50.42
N PRO A 1048 11.30 -44.10 -49.56
CA PRO A 1048 10.67 -45.37 -49.95
C PRO A 1048 9.58 -45.27 -51.03
N ARG A 1049 9.39 -44.09 -51.64
CA ARG A 1049 8.49 -43.82 -52.77
C ARG A 1049 9.24 -43.64 -54.10
N ASP A 1050 10.57 -43.62 -54.05
CA ASP A 1050 11.46 -43.43 -55.21
C ASP A 1050 12.04 -44.79 -55.70
N PHE A 1051 11.45 -45.91 -55.26
CA PHE A 1051 11.73 -47.30 -55.65
C PHE A 1051 10.45 -47.98 -56.16
#